data_AF-D8RY80-F1
#
_entry.id   AF-D8RY80-F1
#
_cell.length_a   1.000
_cell.length_b   1.000
_cell.length_c   1.000
_cell.angle_alpha   90.00
_cell.angle_beta   90.00
_cell.angle_gamma   90.00
#
_symmetry.space_group_name_H-M   'P 1'
#
loop_
_entity.id
_entity.type
_entity.pdbx_description
1 polymer ?
#
loop_
_entity_poly.entity_id
_entity_poly.type
_entity_poly.pdbx_seq_one_letter_code
_entity_poly.pdbx_strand_id
1 'polypeptide(L)'
;MLDVCQALRHRNPGYLHLASIAATSISTRRSRIRCEASSAKESLALIVQRCAKGESYPQIDERILLDVGGLDLRLLMTSAAAIRDSRPDSSIITFSPKAFIPLTRACRDSCGYCAFARAPKPGKPVYMSLDEVLSVASRAAELGCTEALFTLGDKPELLYPQAKEELASLGHSTTIEYVAEAAKLVLEKTGLLAHVNAGVMCKKDVSLLRSVSVSQGLMLESTASSLAEPGGPHFNCELKVPFTSGLLVGIGETRSDRIKSLLLLRGVHEKYGHIQELIIQNFRAKKGTPMENAAEPNIDELLWTVAMARILFGPDMSIQAPPNLTPRQLPWPHIRSLASATMQCDKLLVPRLPVYPSYIRNFSSWLDPNVLRYALASSNSLGYGRADPWSPGCNATTDWSQMNNATTSSVYVGIQGNVSCNASARASSRVEYIVDKGVAGEDLTRDEITMLFYSMGPDFDYICSSANRLRESVNGNKVTYVVNRNINYTNVCSYKCQFCAFSKGKQNENLRGKPYSLSLEEISRRTIEARERGATEVCMQGGIHPDYTGETYLEILKAVKSAVPGIHVHAFSPLEVYQGASTSNMSVEEFLVQLKAAGLGSLPGTAAEILDDEVRNVLCPDKLKTNQWLEYWIEDYINHYVRTYGLSVSLAPIFVKGRARKGPTRRECVLMHAVSRLVLHPHITNIQASWVKMGADGAQFLLAVGCNDMGGCLMNESISKAAGALHGEELTASAIKELIHSMGRVPVQRSTLYKEMVHH
;
A
#
# COMPACT_ATOMS: atom_id res chain seq x y z
N MET A 1 -9.70 -30.62 7.25
CA MET A 1 -8.26 -30.60 7.62
C MET A 1 -7.54 -31.89 7.21
N LEU A 2 -8.10 -33.08 7.50
CA LEU A 2 -7.57 -34.37 7.02
C LEU A 2 -7.54 -34.51 5.48
N ASP A 3 -8.53 -33.95 4.77
CA ASP A 3 -8.58 -34.00 3.29
C ASP A 3 -7.61 -33.02 2.63
N VAL A 4 -7.31 -31.89 3.29
CA VAL A 4 -6.25 -30.94 2.90
C VAL A 4 -4.87 -31.56 3.08
N CYS A 5 -4.69 -32.37 4.13
CA CYS A 5 -3.49 -33.17 4.34
C CYS A 5 -3.35 -34.32 3.32
N GLN A 6 -4.45 -34.83 2.74
CA GLN A 6 -4.39 -35.84 1.68
C GLN A 6 -3.97 -35.23 0.33
N ALA A 7 -4.40 -34.01 0.01
CA ALA A 7 -4.01 -33.31 -1.23
C ALA A 7 -2.51 -32.94 -1.30
N LEU A 8 -1.87 -32.71 -0.14
CA LEU A 8 -0.45 -32.38 -0.04
C LEU A 8 0.50 -33.60 -0.14
N ARG A 9 -0.02 -34.84 -0.13
CA ARG A 9 0.78 -36.09 -0.21
C ARG A 9 1.51 -36.27 -1.54
N HIS A 10 1.02 -35.69 -2.63
CA HIS A 10 1.51 -36.02 -3.98
C HIS A 10 2.70 -35.19 -4.48
N ARG A 11 3.17 -34.16 -3.75
CA ARG A 11 4.15 -33.19 -4.30
C ARG A 11 5.55 -33.16 -3.66
N ASN A 12 5.82 -33.79 -2.51
CA ASN A 12 7.18 -33.79 -1.94
C ASN A 12 7.40 -34.88 -0.86
N PRO A 13 8.08 -36.01 -1.16
CA PRO A 13 8.30 -37.11 -0.22
C PRO A 13 9.22 -36.80 0.98
N GLY A 14 10.00 -35.70 0.94
CA GLY A 14 10.98 -35.35 1.97
C GLY A 14 10.42 -34.68 3.25
N TYR A 15 9.11 -34.39 3.30
CA TYR A 15 8.48 -33.63 4.38
C TYR A 15 8.03 -34.48 5.59
N LEU A 16 8.10 -35.81 5.50
CA LEU A 16 7.31 -36.71 6.33
C LEU A 16 7.91 -37.11 7.69
N HIS A 17 9.16 -36.79 8.02
CA HIS A 17 9.76 -37.38 9.24
C HIS A 17 9.53 -36.57 10.54
N LEU A 18 9.13 -35.29 10.47
CA LEU A 18 9.03 -34.44 11.67
C LEU A 18 7.60 -34.23 12.19
N ALA A 19 6.57 -34.55 11.39
CA ALA A 19 5.18 -34.26 11.72
C ALA A 19 4.49 -35.30 12.62
N SER A 20 5.06 -36.50 12.81
CA SER A 20 4.39 -37.60 13.54
C SER A 20 4.67 -37.64 15.05
N ILE A 21 5.52 -36.75 15.59
CA ILE A 21 5.89 -36.74 17.03
C ILE A 21 5.05 -35.71 17.82
N ALA A 22 4.25 -34.88 17.14
CA ALA A 22 3.64 -33.66 17.68
C ALA A 22 2.22 -33.84 18.30
N ALA A 23 2.07 -34.70 19.30
CA ALA A 23 0.79 -34.85 20.00
C ALA A 23 0.93 -35.06 21.51
N THR A 24 1.32 -34.03 22.30
CA THR A 24 0.76 -33.80 23.65
C THR A 24 1.17 -32.47 24.31
N SER A 25 0.16 -31.85 24.95
CA SER A 25 0.18 -30.84 26.04
C SER A 25 0.31 -29.34 25.72
N ILE A 26 -0.48 -28.57 26.47
CA ILE A 26 -0.95 -27.19 26.28
C ILE A 26 -0.54 -26.36 27.50
N SER A 27 -0.10 -25.11 27.30
CA SER A 27 -0.29 -24.00 28.27
C SER A 27 0.07 -22.64 27.65
N THR A 28 -0.89 -21.71 27.67
CA THR A 28 -0.75 -20.31 27.23
C THR A 28 -0.13 -19.44 28.33
N ARG A 29 1.20 -19.31 28.31
CA ARG A 29 2.00 -18.19 28.84
C ARG A 29 3.14 -17.96 27.85
N ARG A 30 3.77 -16.77 27.79
CA ARG A 30 5.01 -16.53 27.01
C ARG A 30 6.06 -17.57 27.41
N SER A 31 6.06 -18.72 26.74
CA SER A 31 6.83 -19.88 27.13
C SER A 31 8.20 -19.76 26.48
N ARG A 32 9.22 -19.51 27.30
CA ARG A 32 10.60 -19.82 26.88
C ARG A 32 10.60 -21.27 26.40
N ILE A 33 11.27 -21.57 25.29
CA ILE A 33 11.63 -22.95 25.02
C ILE A 33 12.70 -23.30 26.06
N ARG A 34 12.27 -23.79 27.23
CA ARG A 34 13.13 -24.40 28.24
C ARG A 34 12.92 -25.90 28.11
N CYS A 35 13.95 -26.61 27.66
CA CYS A 35 14.20 -28.04 27.93
C CYS A 35 12.98 -28.99 27.88
N GLU A 36 11.95 -28.72 27.07
CA GLU A 36 10.84 -29.66 26.81
C GLU A 36 11.17 -30.60 25.64
N ALA A 37 12.15 -30.23 24.81
CA ALA A 37 12.69 -31.05 23.74
C ALA A 37 13.93 -31.82 24.24
N SER A 38 13.93 -33.14 24.04
CA SER A 38 15.02 -34.06 24.38
C SER A 38 16.18 -34.03 23.36
N SER A 39 15.98 -33.39 22.20
CA SER A 39 16.99 -33.24 21.16
C SER A 39 16.93 -31.90 20.41
N ALA A 40 18.02 -31.56 19.71
CA ALA A 40 18.10 -30.40 18.81
C ALA A 40 17.03 -30.43 17.70
N LYS A 41 16.72 -31.61 17.17
CA LYS A 41 15.68 -31.78 16.14
C LYS A 41 14.28 -31.48 16.67
N GLU A 42 13.97 -31.93 17.89
CA GLU A 42 12.70 -31.64 18.55
C GLU A 42 12.56 -30.14 18.86
N SER A 43 13.66 -29.51 19.27
CA SER A 43 13.69 -28.06 19.51
C SER A 43 13.39 -27.27 18.23
N LEU A 44 14.01 -27.65 17.10
CA LEU A 44 13.75 -27.04 15.80
C LEU A 44 12.31 -27.29 15.33
N ALA A 45 11.79 -28.51 15.49
CA ALA A 45 10.42 -28.84 15.13
C ALA A 45 9.39 -28.00 15.93
N LEU A 46 9.62 -27.82 17.23
CA LEU A 46 8.79 -26.98 18.08
C LEU A 46 8.79 -25.52 17.63
N ILE A 47 9.95 -24.95 17.28
CA ILE A 47 10.06 -23.59 16.74
C ILE A 47 9.20 -23.43 15.48
N VAL A 48 9.36 -24.35 14.50
CA VAL A 48 8.61 -24.33 13.25
C VAL A 48 7.11 -24.47 13.51
N GLN A 49 6.71 -25.38 14.39
CA GLN A 49 5.30 -25.60 14.72
C GLN A 49 4.63 -24.37 15.33
N ARG A 50 5.30 -23.68 16.26
CA ARG A 50 4.79 -22.45 16.88
C ARG A 50 4.62 -21.33 15.85
N CYS A 51 5.58 -21.18 14.92
CA CYS A 51 5.45 -20.22 13.82
C CYS A 51 4.27 -20.53 12.90
N ALA A 52 4.09 -21.80 12.54
CA ALA A 52 2.98 -22.23 11.69
C ALA A 52 1.61 -21.99 12.33
N LYS A 53 1.53 -21.98 13.66
CA LYS A 53 0.31 -21.65 14.43
C LYS A 53 0.12 -20.14 14.66
N GLY A 54 1.04 -19.29 14.20
CA GLY A 54 1.00 -17.85 14.45
C GLY A 54 1.21 -17.48 15.93
N GLU A 55 1.81 -18.37 16.72
CA GLU A 55 2.09 -18.11 18.13
C GLU A 55 3.23 -17.09 18.29
N SER A 56 3.27 -16.40 19.43
CA SER A 56 4.34 -15.46 19.75
C SER A 56 5.70 -16.16 19.67
N TYR A 57 6.63 -15.56 18.92
CA TYR A 57 7.93 -16.16 18.69
C TYR A 57 8.67 -16.41 20.02
N PRO A 58 9.05 -17.66 20.32
CA PRO A 58 9.57 -17.99 21.64
C PRO A 58 10.95 -17.39 21.87
N GLN A 59 11.24 -17.07 23.12
CA GLN A 59 12.60 -16.82 23.57
C GLN A 59 13.37 -18.15 23.53
N ILE A 60 14.48 -18.18 22.80
CA ILE A 60 15.30 -19.38 22.59
C ILE A 60 16.63 -19.19 23.32
N ASP A 61 17.02 -20.18 24.11
CA ASP A 61 18.32 -20.19 24.81
C ASP A 61 19.48 -20.35 23.82
N GLU A 62 20.61 -19.67 24.06
CA GLU A 62 21.81 -19.76 23.24
C GLU A 62 22.29 -21.20 23.06
N ARG A 63 22.21 -22.03 24.12
CA ARG A 63 22.64 -23.44 24.06
C ARG A 63 21.82 -24.25 23.07
N ILE A 64 20.50 -24.05 23.08
CA ILE A 64 19.59 -24.72 22.14
C ILE A 64 19.92 -24.29 20.70
N LEU A 65 20.30 -23.04 20.48
CA LEU A 65 20.65 -22.54 19.15
C LEU A 65 21.99 -23.08 18.66
N LEU A 66 22.95 -23.30 19.55
CA LEU A 66 24.20 -23.98 19.21
C LEU A 66 23.93 -25.44 18.83
N ASP A 67 23.08 -26.14 19.58
CA ASP A 67 22.70 -27.53 19.29
C ASP A 67 21.92 -27.63 17.96
N VAL A 68 20.94 -26.76 17.74
CA VAL A 68 20.21 -26.63 16.46
C VAL A 68 21.16 -26.27 15.33
N GLY A 69 22.11 -25.36 15.57
CA GLY A 69 23.13 -24.97 14.61
C GLY A 69 24.09 -26.10 14.20
N GLY A 70 24.19 -27.16 15.01
CA GLY A 70 24.92 -28.38 14.71
C GLY A 70 24.16 -29.37 13.82
N LEU A 71 22.89 -29.11 13.49
CA LEU A 71 22.10 -29.95 12.60
C LEU A 71 22.54 -29.81 11.12
N ASP A 72 22.09 -30.77 10.32
CA ASP A 72 22.27 -30.75 8.86
C ASP A 72 21.76 -29.44 8.24
N LEU A 73 22.55 -28.87 7.34
CA LEU A 73 22.27 -27.58 6.71
C LEU A 73 20.95 -27.60 5.91
N ARG A 74 20.64 -28.70 5.21
CA ARG A 74 19.40 -28.79 4.42
C ARG A 74 18.18 -28.77 5.34
N LEU A 75 18.27 -29.42 6.50
CA LEU A 75 17.21 -29.38 7.51
C LEU A 75 16.99 -27.95 8.04
N LEU A 76 18.07 -27.21 8.33
CA LEU A 76 17.99 -25.81 8.75
C LEU A 76 17.38 -24.92 7.67
N MET A 77 17.82 -25.05 6.42
CA MET A 77 17.28 -24.29 5.29
C MET A 77 15.80 -24.57 5.03
N THR A 78 15.40 -25.85 5.10
CA THR A 78 13.99 -26.25 4.91
C THR A 78 13.12 -25.70 6.03
N SER A 79 13.59 -25.75 7.27
CA SER A 79 12.89 -25.20 8.43
C SER A 79 12.78 -23.68 8.36
N ALA A 80 13.85 -22.98 7.97
CA ALA A 80 13.85 -21.55 7.73
C ALA A 80 12.87 -21.15 6.61
N ALA A 81 12.82 -21.90 5.52
CA ALA A 81 11.85 -21.68 4.45
C ALA A 81 10.41 -21.86 4.96
N ALA A 82 10.13 -22.91 5.75
CA ALA A 82 8.82 -23.12 6.36
C ALA A 82 8.41 -21.98 7.30
N ILE A 83 9.34 -21.45 8.11
CA ILE A 83 9.09 -20.27 8.97
C ILE A 83 8.80 -19.03 8.15
N ARG A 84 9.53 -18.79 7.05
CA ARG A 84 9.21 -17.68 6.12
C ARG A 84 7.83 -17.86 5.49
N ASP A 85 7.53 -19.09 5.08
CA ASP A 85 6.34 -19.44 4.31
C ASP A 85 5.06 -19.50 5.15
N SER A 86 5.16 -19.44 6.48
CA SER A 86 4.00 -19.33 7.37
C SER A 86 3.33 -17.95 7.33
N ARG A 87 3.94 -16.95 6.67
CA ARG A 87 3.34 -15.62 6.52
C ARG A 87 2.29 -15.56 5.40
N PRO A 88 1.23 -14.76 5.57
CA PRO A 88 0.26 -14.51 4.50
C PRO A 88 0.88 -13.91 3.23
N ASP A 89 1.93 -13.08 3.36
CA ASP A 89 2.65 -12.43 2.26
C ASP A 89 3.91 -13.18 1.83
N SER A 90 4.06 -14.45 2.20
CA SER A 90 5.31 -15.21 2.01
C SER A 90 5.69 -15.47 0.55
N SER A 91 4.75 -15.31 -0.38
CA SER A 91 5.01 -15.33 -1.82
C SER A 91 5.76 -14.09 -2.29
N ILE A 92 5.85 -13.02 -1.48
CA ILE A 92 6.44 -11.75 -1.89
C ILE A 92 7.94 -11.69 -1.55
N ILE A 93 8.74 -11.37 -2.55
CA ILE A 93 10.13 -10.95 -2.43
C ILE A 93 10.20 -9.48 -2.83
N THR A 94 10.91 -8.66 -2.05
CA THR A 94 10.97 -7.22 -2.30
C THR A 94 12.32 -6.75 -2.79
N PHE A 95 12.32 -5.65 -3.54
CA PHE A 95 13.52 -4.91 -3.92
C PHE A 95 13.28 -3.41 -3.78
N SER A 96 14.31 -2.60 -3.57
CA SER A 96 14.15 -1.14 -3.61
C SER A 96 15.04 -0.52 -4.69
N PRO A 97 14.45 0.09 -5.74
CA PRO A 97 15.21 0.77 -6.78
C PRO A 97 15.83 2.03 -6.19
N LYS A 98 17.17 2.08 -6.20
CA LYS A 98 17.94 3.06 -5.43
C LYS A 98 19.06 3.70 -6.23
N ALA A 99 19.32 4.97 -5.92
CA ALA A 99 20.55 5.65 -6.28
C ALA A 99 21.58 5.42 -5.17
N PHE A 100 22.82 5.07 -5.54
CA PHE A 100 23.93 4.98 -4.59
C PHE A 100 24.69 6.31 -4.57
N ILE A 101 24.68 7.00 -3.42
CA ILE A 101 25.30 8.32 -3.26
C ILE A 101 26.44 8.20 -2.21
N PRO A 102 27.68 7.99 -2.66
CA PRO A 102 28.85 7.92 -1.78
C PRO A 102 29.31 9.33 -1.40
N LEU A 103 28.56 10.00 -0.51
CA LEU A 103 28.77 11.40 -0.15
C LEU A 103 30.23 11.70 0.22
N THR A 104 30.88 10.79 0.95
CA THR A 104 32.33 10.79 1.11
C THR A 104 32.86 9.37 1.20
N ARG A 105 34.11 9.18 0.75
CA ARG A 105 34.86 7.93 0.93
C ARG A 105 35.91 8.04 2.05
N ALA A 106 36.09 9.20 2.66
CA ALA A 106 36.97 9.36 3.81
C ALA A 106 36.30 8.78 5.06
N CYS A 107 37.08 8.10 5.90
CA CYS A 107 36.61 7.45 7.12
C CYS A 107 37.69 7.55 8.20
N ARG A 108 37.31 7.83 9.45
CA ARG A 108 38.25 7.83 10.58
C ARG A 108 38.67 6.41 11.00
N ASP A 109 37.79 5.43 10.76
CA ASP A 109 38.04 4.04 11.13
C ASP A 109 38.91 3.33 10.10
N SER A 110 39.68 2.35 10.59
CA SER A 110 40.57 1.52 9.78
C SER A 110 40.11 0.06 9.82
N CYS A 111 39.33 -0.35 8.82
CA CYS A 111 38.83 -1.71 8.69
C CYS A 111 39.64 -2.49 7.62
N GLY A 112 40.26 -3.61 8.01
CA GLY A 112 41.15 -4.38 7.12
C GLY A 112 40.48 -5.01 5.88
N TYR A 113 39.16 -5.14 5.87
CA TYR A 113 38.38 -5.66 4.73
C TYR A 113 37.74 -4.55 3.87
N CYS A 114 37.72 -3.30 4.33
CA CYS A 114 36.93 -2.25 3.70
C CYS A 114 37.64 -1.69 2.46
N ALA A 115 37.03 -1.85 1.29
CA ALA A 115 37.50 -1.24 0.03
C ALA A 115 36.82 0.10 -0.29
N PHE A 116 35.84 0.51 0.53
CA PHE A 116 35.10 1.77 0.36
C PHE A 116 35.90 2.96 0.91
N ALA A 117 36.44 2.81 2.12
CA ALA A 117 37.21 3.85 2.80
C ALA A 117 38.52 4.14 2.05
N ARG A 118 38.81 5.42 1.84
CA ARG A 118 40.03 5.92 1.20
C ARG A 118 40.49 7.18 1.90
N ALA A 119 41.79 7.29 2.14
CA ALA A 119 42.36 8.54 2.60
C ALA A 119 42.10 9.66 1.57
N PRO A 120 41.77 10.89 2.01
CA PRO A 120 41.72 12.07 1.16
C PRO A 120 42.99 12.23 0.32
N LYS A 121 42.85 12.69 -0.92
CA LYS A 121 43.98 13.00 -1.81
C LYS A 121 44.18 14.50 -1.88
N PRO A 122 45.42 15.02 -1.81
CA PRO A 122 45.69 16.45 -1.95
C PRO A 122 45.07 17.02 -3.23
N GLY A 123 44.40 18.17 -3.13
CA GLY A 123 43.78 18.87 -4.26
C GLY A 123 42.56 18.16 -4.87
N LYS A 124 42.00 17.15 -4.20
CA LYS A 124 40.74 16.49 -4.60
C LYS A 124 39.69 16.69 -3.50
N PRO A 125 38.41 16.90 -3.87
CA PRO A 125 37.34 17.05 -2.89
C PRO A 125 37.17 15.78 -2.07
N VAL A 126 36.92 15.95 -0.79
CA VAL A 126 36.62 14.90 0.18
C VAL A 126 35.14 14.52 0.13
N TYR A 127 34.26 15.49 -0.16
CA TYR A 127 32.82 15.29 -0.26
C TYR A 127 32.32 15.50 -1.69
N MET A 128 31.26 14.80 -2.06
CA MET A 128 30.46 15.19 -3.23
C MET A 128 29.79 16.53 -2.96
N SER A 129 29.76 17.41 -3.96
CA SER A 129 29.01 18.66 -3.85
C SER A 129 27.50 18.42 -3.87
N LEU A 130 26.72 19.38 -3.39
CA LEU A 130 25.25 19.28 -3.41
C LEU A 130 24.69 19.17 -4.84
N ASP A 131 25.34 19.82 -5.82
CA ASP A 131 24.96 19.72 -7.24
C ASP A 131 25.23 18.33 -7.81
N GLU A 132 26.35 17.71 -7.44
CA GLU A 132 26.67 16.33 -7.83
C GLU A 132 25.68 15.34 -7.22
N VAL A 133 25.36 15.51 -5.94
CA VAL A 133 24.35 14.72 -5.22
C VAL A 133 23.00 14.85 -5.92
N LEU A 134 22.56 16.09 -6.20
CA LEU A 134 21.28 16.34 -6.84
C LEU A 134 21.25 15.81 -8.27
N SER A 135 22.34 15.93 -9.03
CA SER A 135 22.45 15.36 -10.39
C SER A 135 22.29 13.84 -10.41
N VAL A 136 22.90 13.12 -9.45
CA VAL A 136 22.68 11.67 -9.30
C VAL A 136 21.23 11.36 -8.93
N ALA A 137 20.68 12.09 -7.96
CA ALA A 137 19.32 11.88 -7.47
C ALA A 137 18.26 12.15 -8.55
N SER A 138 18.37 13.24 -9.29
CA SER A 138 17.41 13.60 -10.35
C SER A 138 17.37 12.54 -11.46
N ARG A 139 18.54 12.09 -11.94
CA ARG A 139 18.62 11.00 -12.92
C ARG A 139 18.00 9.70 -12.39
N ALA A 140 18.21 9.39 -11.11
CA ALA A 140 17.61 8.20 -10.52
C ALA A 140 16.08 8.32 -10.40
N ALA A 141 15.55 9.50 -10.07
CA ALA A 141 14.12 9.77 -10.03
C ALA A 141 13.48 9.65 -11.43
N GLU A 142 14.14 10.16 -12.48
CA GLU A 142 13.73 9.97 -13.88
C GLU A 142 13.67 8.50 -14.30
N LEU A 143 14.57 7.66 -13.76
CA LEU A 143 14.59 6.21 -13.94
C LEU A 143 13.59 5.45 -13.04
N GLY A 144 12.80 6.16 -12.23
CA GLY A 144 11.79 5.57 -11.35
C GLY A 144 12.33 4.98 -10.05
N CYS A 145 13.54 5.38 -9.61
CA CYS A 145 14.02 5.03 -8.28
C CYS A 145 13.14 5.69 -7.20
N THR A 146 13.12 5.08 -6.01
CA THR A 146 12.40 5.62 -4.85
C THR A 146 13.32 5.88 -3.65
N GLU A 147 14.54 5.36 -3.69
CA GLU A 147 15.52 5.44 -2.60
C GLU A 147 16.76 6.22 -3.03
N ALA A 148 17.22 7.11 -2.15
CA ALA A 148 18.56 7.68 -2.18
C ALA A 148 19.37 7.05 -1.04
N LEU A 149 20.25 6.11 -1.38
CA LEU A 149 21.12 5.44 -0.43
C LEU A 149 22.38 6.29 -0.23
N PHE A 150 22.42 7.03 0.88
CA PHE A 150 23.60 7.78 1.29
C PHE A 150 24.56 6.85 2.03
N THR A 151 25.78 6.74 1.52
CA THR A 151 26.87 6.04 2.19
C THR A 151 28.05 6.98 2.39
N LEU A 152 28.63 6.94 3.57
CA LEU A 152 29.73 7.79 3.97
C LEU A 152 30.61 7.05 4.97
N GLY A 153 31.88 7.44 5.07
CA GLY A 153 32.74 6.95 6.16
C GLY A 153 32.40 7.64 7.48
N ASP A 154 32.81 7.02 8.59
CA ASP A 154 32.53 7.53 9.92
C ASP A 154 33.37 8.76 10.23
N LYS A 155 32.69 9.88 10.50
CA LYS A 155 33.23 11.16 11.00
C LYS A 155 34.66 11.50 10.56
N PRO A 156 34.96 11.55 9.24
CA PRO A 156 36.31 11.78 8.72
C PRO A 156 36.94 13.09 9.19
N GLU A 157 36.12 14.10 9.52
CA GLU A 157 36.56 15.40 10.04
C GLU A 157 37.33 15.32 11.37
N LEU A 158 37.22 14.20 12.08
CA LEU A 158 37.97 13.97 13.33
C LEU A 158 39.40 13.48 13.09
N LEU A 159 39.68 12.90 11.91
CA LEU A 159 41.00 12.37 11.56
C LEU A 159 41.71 13.24 10.53
N TYR A 160 40.99 13.76 9.53
CA TYR A 160 41.56 14.47 8.39
C TYR A 160 41.26 15.98 8.46
N PRO A 161 42.28 16.85 8.64
CA PRO A 161 42.10 18.31 8.61
C PRO A 161 41.44 18.81 7.33
N GLN A 162 41.79 18.21 6.19
CA GLN A 162 41.20 18.51 4.87
C GLN A 162 39.68 18.33 4.87
N ALA A 163 39.17 17.28 5.51
CA ALA A 163 37.73 17.02 5.61
C ALA A 163 37.03 18.08 6.48
N LYS A 164 37.69 18.53 7.55
CA LYS A 164 37.18 19.57 8.46
C LYS A 164 37.15 20.95 7.78
N GLU A 165 38.22 21.30 7.07
CA GLU A 165 38.34 22.55 6.32
C GLU A 165 37.31 22.62 5.17
N GLU A 166 37.13 21.51 4.45
CA GLU A 166 36.14 21.42 3.37
C GLU A 166 34.71 21.56 3.90
N LEU A 167 34.36 20.87 4.99
CA LEU A 167 33.05 21.05 5.64
C LEU A 167 32.80 22.51 6.06
N ALA A 168 33.81 23.16 6.65
CA ALA A 168 33.69 24.57 7.04
C ALA A 168 33.45 25.48 5.82
N SER A 169 34.11 25.20 4.69
CA SER A 169 33.88 25.91 3.42
C SER A 169 32.48 25.67 2.84
N LEU A 170 31.90 24.49 3.11
CA LEU A 170 30.53 24.12 2.77
C LEU A 170 29.50 24.65 3.78
N GLY A 171 29.93 25.30 4.86
CA GLY A 171 29.04 25.87 5.89
C GLY A 171 28.62 24.92 7.00
N HIS A 172 29.29 23.76 7.15
CA HIS A 172 28.95 22.74 8.14
C HIS A 172 30.09 22.46 9.12
N SER A 173 29.74 22.07 10.35
CA SER A 173 30.73 21.70 11.37
C SER A 173 30.98 20.19 11.41
N THR A 174 30.04 19.38 10.93
CA THR A 174 30.12 17.91 10.97
C THR A 174 29.63 17.27 9.68
N THR A 175 30.11 16.06 9.40
CA THR A 175 29.63 15.26 8.27
C THR A 175 28.13 14.95 8.38
N ILE A 176 27.62 14.78 9.61
CA ILE A 176 26.21 14.49 9.88
C ILE A 176 25.30 15.67 9.49
N GLU A 177 25.72 16.91 9.75
CA GLU A 177 25.00 18.11 9.31
C GLU A 177 24.95 18.19 7.78
N TYR A 178 26.07 17.89 7.11
CA TYR A 178 26.14 17.96 5.65
C TYR A 178 25.27 16.90 4.96
N VAL A 179 25.29 15.65 5.43
CA VAL A 179 24.40 14.61 4.88
C VAL A 179 22.93 14.91 5.18
N ALA A 180 22.62 15.59 6.29
CA ALA A 180 21.26 16.02 6.58
C ALA A 180 20.76 17.06 5.56
N GLU A 181 21.61 18.04 5.20
CA GLU A 181 21.31 19.00 4.15
C GLU A 181 21.16 18.34 2.78
N ALA A 182 22.10 17.47 2.41
CA ALA A 182 22.06 16.73 1.16
C ALA A 182 20.80 15.85 1.04
N ALA A 183 20.43 15.12 2.11
CA ALA A 183 19.22 14.30 2.16
C ALA A 183 17.95 15.15 2.05
N LYS A 184 17.89 16.29 2.73
CA LYS A 184 16.78 17.25 2.62
C LYS A 184 16.63 17.77 1.19
N LEU A 185 17.72 18.20 0.57
CA LEU A 185 17.73 18.71 -0.80
C LEU A 185 17.23 17.64 -1.78
N VAL A 186 17.71 16.41 -1.68
CA VAL A 186 17.27 15.27 -2.50
C VAL A 186 15.77 15.03 -2.33
N LEU A 187 15.29 14.96 -1.08
CA LEU A 187 13.88 14.73 -0.78
C LEU A 187 12.98 15.82 -1.38
N GLU A 188 13.33 17.09 -1.20
CA GLU A 188 12.53 18.23 -1.65
C GLU A 188 12.54 18.42 -3.17
N LYS A 189 13.67 18.15 -3.84
CA LYS A 189 13.83 18.38 -5.28
C LYS A 189 13.42 17.20 -6.14
N THR A 190 13.54 15.97 -5.62
CA THR A 190 13.34 14.74 -6.42
C THR A 190 12.24 13.84 -5.87
N GLY A 191 11.87 13.99 -4.58
CA GLY A 191 10.95 13.07 -3.90
C GLY A 191 11.56 11.73 -3.51
N LEU A 192 12.84 11.46 -3.80
CA LEU A 192 13.53 10.25 -3.36
C LEU A 192 13.64 10.23 -1.83
N LEU A 193 13.40 9.05 -1.26
CA LEU A 193 13.45 8.84 0.18
C LEU A 193 14.86 8.45 0.60
N ALA A 194 15.44 9.20 1.53
CA ALA A 194 16.80 8.94 2.00
C ALA A 194 16.84 7.71 2.94
N HIS A 195 17.80 6.82 2.67
CA HIS A 195 18.34 5.84 3.61
C HIS A 195 19.79 6.23 3.91
N VAL A 196 20.11 6.50 5.18
CA VAL A 196 21.41 7.08 5.54
C VAL A 196 22.26 6.09 6.34
N ASN A 197 23.42 5.72 5.79
CA ASN A 197 24.45 4.91 6.44
C ASN A 197 25.60 5.80 6.88
N ALA A 198 25.48 6.41 8.06
CA ALA A 198 26.39 7.43 8.56
C ALA A 198 27.41 6.96 9.62
N GLY A 199 27.64 5.64 9.74
CA GLY A 199 28.53 5.11 10.77
C GLY A 199 27.97 5.29 12.18
N VAL A 200 28.85 5.58 13.15
CA VAL A 200 28.49 5.64 14.57
C VAL A 200 27.84 6.97 14.91
N MET A 201 26.54 6.91 15.21
CA MET A 201 25.70 8.07 15.52
C MET A 201 25.33 8.14 17.00
N CYS A 202 25.30 9.35 17.56
CA CYS A 202 24.71 9.59 18.87
C CYS A 202 23.20 9.91 18.75
N LYS A 203 22.50 10.02 19.89
CA LYS A 203 21.06 10.35 19.92
C LYS A 203 20.72 11.64 19.16
N LYS A 204 21.59 12.66 19.24
CA LYS A 204 21.42 13.94 18.52
C LYS A 204 21.52 13.73 17.00
N ASP A 205 22.50 12.96 16.55
CA ASP A 205 22.73 12.64 15.13
C ASP A 205 21.51 11.89 14.55
N VAL A 206 21.04 10.85 15.25
CA VAL A 206 19.85 10.06 14.84
C VAL A 206 18.62 10.96 14.76
N SER A 207 18.43 11.87 15.72
CA SER A 207 17.30 12.80 15.74
C SER A 207 17.35 13.82 14.60
N LEU A 208 18.54 14.31 14.24
CA LEU A 208 18.71 15.22 13.12
C LEU A 208 18.35 14.52 11.81
N LEU A 209 18.94 13.35 11.57
CA LEU A 209 18.71 12.58 10.35
C LEU A 209 17.29 12.04 10.24
N ARG A 210 16.61 11.78 11.35
CA ARG A 210 15.20 11.35 11.37
C ARG A 210 14.28 12.33 10.63
N SER A 211 14.57 13.62 10.68
CA SER A 211 13.74 14.65 10.02
C SER A 211 13.86 14.67 8.49
N VAL A 212 14.86 13.99 7.94
CA VAL A 212 15.22 14.02 6.50
C VAL A 212 15.39 12.62 5.89
N SER A 213 15.31 11.55 6.68
CA SER A 213 15.44 10.16 6.23
C SER A 213 14.31 9.30 6.78
N VAL A 214 13.87 8.30 5.99
CA VAL A 214 12.83 7.35 6.41
C VAL A 214 13.40 6.13 7.11
N SER A 215 14.70 5.91 6.98
CA SER A 215 15.44 4.83 7.62
C SER A 215 16.92 5.15 7.67
N GLN A 216 17.61 4.54 8.62
CA GLN A 216 19.06 4.68 8.82
C GLN A 216 19.68 3.28 8.87
N GLY A 217 21.00 3.17 8.73
CA GLY A 217 21.66 1.88 8.74
C GLY A 217 22.98 1.86 9.48
N LEU A 218 23.24 0.75 10.17
CA LEU A 218 24.49 0.44 10.84
C LEU A 218 24.72 -1.08 10.82
N MET A 219 25.81 -1.52 10.18
CA MET A 219 26.20 -2.93 10.19
C MET A 219 26.86 -3.30 11.52
N LEU A 220 26.52 -4.48 12.05
CA LEU A 220 27.20 -5.04 13.21
C LEU A 220 28.40 -5.84 12.72
N GLU A 221 29.58 -5.24 12.86
CA GLU A 221 30.84 -5.84 12.42
C GLU A 221 31.48 -6.70 13.53
N SER A 222 31.08 -6.48 14.80
CA SER A 222 31.56 -7.22 15.98
C SER A 222 30.55 -7.15 17.13
N THR A 223 30.49 -8.18 17.99
CA THR A 223 29.65 -8.27 19.20
C THR A 223 30.12 -7.36 20.35
N ALA A 224 30.84 -6.28 20.06
CA ALA A 224 31.42 -5.44 21.08
C ALA A 224 30.31 -4.94 22.03
N SER A 225 30.42 -5.31 23.31
CA SER A 225 29.48 -4.94 24.37
C SER A 225 29.29 -3.42 24.46
N SER A 226 30.31 -2.66 24.05
CA SER A 226 30.35 -1.20 23.96
C SER A 226 29.24 -0.58 23.12
N LEU A 227 28.63 -1.31 22.17
CA LEU A 227 27.57 -0.77 21.34
C LEU A 227 26.27 -0.47 22.11
N ALA A 228 26.04 -1.18 23.22
CA ALA A 228 24.89 -1.00 24.10
C ALA A 228 25.24 -0.29 25.42
N GLU A 229 26.50 0.10 25.63
CA GLU A 229 26.99 0.82 26.81
C GLU A 229 26.68 2.33 26.74
N PRO A 230 26.57 3.05 27.88
CA PRO A 230 26.37 4.50 27.91
C PRO A 230 27.22 5.29 26.90
N GLY A 231 26.58 5.85 25.87
CA GLY A 231 27.23 6.61 24.78
C GLY A 231 27.49 5.82 23.48
N GLY A 232 27.24 4.51 23.47
CA GLY A 232 27.29 3.66 22.26
C GLY A 232 26.10 3.86 21.31
N PRO A 233 26.19 3.42 20.04
CA PRO A 233 25.19 3.71 19.00
C PRO A 233 23.79 3.18 19.30
N HIS A 234 23.66 2.17 20.17
CA HIS A 234 22.38 1.57 20.56
C HIS A 234 22.01 1.82 22.03
N PHE A 235 22.78 2.64 22.75
CA PHE A 235 22.45 3.01 24.13
C PHE A 235 21.33 4.05 24.17
N ASN A 236 20.19 3.66 24.75
CA ASN A 236 19.03 4.53 24.90
C ASN A 236 18.51 5.12 23.56
N CYS A 237 18.52 4.31 22.49
CA CYS A 237 17.80 4.59 21.25
C CYS A 237 16.27 4.50 21.47
N GLU A 238 15.73 5.44 22.23
CA GLU A 238 14.29 5.68 22.39
C GLU A 238 13.67 6.36 21.16
N LEU A 239 14.50 6.75 20.19
CA LEU A 239 14.07 7.39 18.95
C LEU A 239 13.53 6.31 18.00
N LYS A 240 12.22 6.28 17.81
CA LYS A 240 11.50 5.36 16.92
C LYS A 240 11.85 5.60 15.43
N VAL A 241 13.04 5.19 15.01
CA VAL A 241 13.55 5.27 13.64
C VAL A 241 13.76 3.86 13.10
N PRO A 242 13.28 3.50 11.89
CA PRO A 242 13.58 2.20 11.29
C PRO A 242 15.08 2.07 10.94
N PHE A 243 15.71 0.96 11.36
CA PHE A 243 17.13 0.68 11.15
C PHE A 243 17.36 -0.57 10.31
N THR A 244 18.28 -0.50 9.35
CA THR A 244 18.89 -1.68 8.74
C THR A 244 20.13 -2.04 9.55
N SER A 245 20.29 -3.33 9.82
CA SER A 245 21.51 -3.86 10.43
C SER A 245 21.82 -5.21 9.83
N GLY A 246 22.83 -5.90 10.34
CA GLY A 246 23.32 -7.10 9.71
C GLY A 246 24.67 -7.52 10.22
N LEU A 247 25.22 -8.56 9.63
CA LEU A 247 26.51 -9.12 9.99
C LEU A 247 27.29 -9.53 8.75
N LEU A 248 28.62 -9.46 8.87
CA LEU A 248 29.55 -10.02 7.90
C LEU A 248 29.89 -11.47 8.28
N VAL A 249 29.93 -12.35 7.27
CA VAL A 249 30.32 -13.76 7.41
C VAL A 249 31.71 -13.93 6.81
N GLY A 250 32.65 -14.56 7.52
CA GLY A 250 33.98 -14.90 7.05
C GLY A 250 35.06 -13.82 7.26
N ILE A 251 34.93 -12.98 8.27
CA ILE A 251 35.96 -12.01 8.69
C ILE A 251 36.86 -12.53 9.82
N GLY A 252 36.70 -13.79 10.22
CA GLY A 252 37.44 -14.46 11.30
C GLY A 252 36.58 -14.93 12.46
N GLU A 253 35.26 -14.75 12.37
CA GLU A 253 34.29 -15.11 13.39
C GLU A 253 33.86 -16.59 13.34
N THR A 254 33.51 -17.16 14.49
CA THR A 254 32.96 -18.51 14.57
C THR A 254 31.43 -18.54 14.40
N ARG A 255 30.83 -19.74 14.26
CA ARG A 255 29.36 -19.88 14.30
C ARG A 255 28.77 -19.43 15.64
N SER A 256 29.49 -19.63 16.75
CA SER A 256 29.07 -19.16 18.07
C SER A 256 29.02 -17.63 18.12
N ASP A 257 30.03 -16.95 17.57
CA ASP A 257 30.07 -15.49 17.51
C ASP A 257 28.91 -14.94 16.67
N ARG A 258 28.58 -15.58 15.54
CA ARG A 258 27.41 -15.22 14.72
C ARG A 258 26.09 -15.40 15.48
N ILE A 259 25.93 -16.47 16.26
CA ILE A 259 24.73 -16.67 17.10
C ILE A 259 24.63 -15.57 18.15
N LYS A 260 25.73 -15.23 18.82
CA LYS A 260 25.77 -14.13 19.81
C LYS A 260 25.41 -12.79 19.17
N SER A 261 25.95 -12.46 17.99
CA SER A 261 25.59 -11.27 17.22
C SER A 261 24.09 -11.22 16.91
N LEU A 262 23.53 -12.33 16.41
CA LEU A 262 22.11 -12.43 16.08
C LEU A 262 21.22 -12.30 17.33
N LEU A 263 21.61 -12.88 18.46
CA LEU A 263 20.92 -12.74 19.74
C LEU A 263 20.95 -11.30 20.26
N LEU A 264 22.08 -10.61 20.12
CA LEU A 264 22.20 -9.20 20.50
C LEU A 264 21.29 -8.32 19.64
N LEU A 265 21.33 -8.48 18.31
CA LEU A 265 20.42 -7.78 17.39
C LEU A 265 18.95 -8.09 17.70
N ARG A 266 18.64 -9.34 18.03
CA ARG A 266 17.30 -9.76 18.42
C ARG A 266 16.85 -9.09 19.70
N GLY A 267 17.66 -9.08 20.75
CA GLY A 267 17.32 -8.42 22.02
C GLY A 267 17.10 -6.92 21.85
N VAL A 268 17.91 -6.28 21.01
CA VAL A 268 17.76 -4.86 20.62
C VAL A 268 16.46 -4.63 19.84
N HIS A 269 16.12 -5.51 18.88
CA HIS A 269 14.85 -5.44 18.15
C HIS A 269 13.64 -5.73 19.05
N GLU A 270 13.71 -6.68 19.97
CA GLU A 270 12.61 -6.98 20.90
C GLU A 270 12.34 -5.83 21.87
N LYS A 271 13.39 -5.11 22.28
CA LYS A 271 13.27 -3.94 23.16
C LYS A 271 12.66 -2.73 22.46
N TYR A 272 13.05 -2.48 21.21
CA TYR A 272 12.79 -1.20 20.54
C TYR A 272 11.92 -1.31 19.27
N GLY A 273 11.82 -2.48 18.65
CA GLY A 273 11.05 -2.76 17.44
C GLY A 273 11.59 -2.15 16.15
N HIS A 274 12.82 -1.63 16.14
CA HIS A 274 13.33 -0.73 15.11
C HIS A 274 14.08 -1.39 13.96
N ILE A 275 14.64 -2.60 14.15
CA ILE A 275 15.34 -3.30 13.06
C ILE A 275 14.33 -3.76 12.01
N GLN A 276 14.39 -3.18 10.81
CA GLN A 276 13.50 -3.48 9.70
C GLN A 276 14.04 -4.55 8.74
N GLU A 277 15.37 -4.73 8.72
CA GLU A 277 16.09 -5.61 7.80
C GLU A 277 17.38 -6.10 8.46
N LEU A 278 17.67 -7.39 8.28
CA LEU A 278 18.96 -8.02 8.58
C LEU A 278 19.70 -8.36 7.29
N ILE A 279 20.85 -7.75 7.07
CA ILE A 279 21.73 -8.01 5.94
C ILE A 279 22.77 -9.05 6.37
N ILE A 280 22.69 -10.25 5.80
CA ILE A 280 23.66 -11.33 6.02
C ILE A 280 24.57 -11.35 4.80
N GLN A 281 25.78 -10.84 4.95
CA GLN A 281 26.68 -10.60 3.82
C GLN A 281 27.99 -11.37 3.99
N ASN A 282 28.44 -12.07 2.95
CA ASN A 282 29.74 -12.71 2.97
C ASN A 282 30.87 -11.69 2.80
N PHE A 283 31.99 -11.95 3.47
CA PHE A 283 33.27 -11.32 3.18
C PHE A 283 33.77 -11.78 1.81
N ARG A 284 34.44 -10.86 1.12
CA ARG A 284 35.18 -11.12 -0.11
C ARG A 284 36.53 -10.46 0.00
N ALA A 285 37.57 -11.23 -0.25
CA ALA A 285 38.91 -10.72 -0.34
C ALA A 285 39.02 -9.82 -1.58
N LYS A 286 39.59 -8.64 -1.41
CA LYS A 286 39.69 -7.63 -2.46
C LYS A 286 41.11 -7.14 -2.56
N LYS A 287 41.62 -7.05 -3.79
CA LYS A 287 42.96 -6.53 -4.07
C LYS A 287 43.14 -5.14 -3.47
N GLY A 288 44.25 -4.93 -2.76
CA GLY A 288 44.59 -3.66 -2.14
C GLY A 288 43.93 -3.38 -0.78
N THR A 289 43.25 -4.36 -0.17
CA THR A 289 42.88 -4.30 1.25
C THR A 289 43.86 -5.12 2.09
N PRO A 290 44.07 -4.81 3.39
CA PRO A 290 44.88 -5.64 4.28
C PRO A 290 44.47 -7.12 4.32
N MET A 291 43.19 -7.41 4.09
CA MET A 291 42.63 -8.76 4.03
C MET A 291 42.56 -9.34 2.60
N GLU A 292 43.36 -8.85 1.65
CA GLU A 292 43.32 -9.34 0.25
C GLU A 292 43.64 -10.83 0.09
N ASN A 293 44.36 -11.42 1.05
CA ASN A 293 44.74 -12.84 1.06
C ASN A 293 43.96 -13.66 2.11
N ALA A 294 42.95 -13.07 2.76
CA ALA A 294 42.14 -13.77 3.74
C ALA A 294 41.21 -14.80 3.07
N ALA A 295 41.00 -15.94 3.73
CA ALA A 295 40.09 -16.96 3.23
C ALA A 295 38.64 -16.44 3.18
N GLU A 296 37.98 -16.61 2.03
CA GLU A 296 36.56 -16.29 1.88
C GLU A 296 35.70 -17.42 2.49
N PRO A 297 34.53 -17.11 3.09
CA PRO A 297 33.65 -18.13 3.64
C PRO A 297 33.07 -19.01 2.53
N ASN A 298 32.91 -20.31 2.81
CA ASN A 298 32.14 -21.20 1.95
C ASN A 298 30.67 -20.73 1.88
N ILE A 299 29.99 -20.98 0.77
CA ILE A 299 28.56 -20.69 0.59
C ILE A 299 27.70 -21.34 1.67
N ASP A 300 28.09 -22.51 2.17
CA ASP A 300 27.40 -23.20 3.25
C ASP A 300 27.37 -22.37 4.54
N GLU A 301 28.42 -21.59 4.82
CA GLU A 301 28.45 -20.70 5.98
C GLU A 301 27.46 -19.54 5.84
N LEU A 302 27.34 -18.99 4.62
CA LEU A 302 26.34 -17.97 4.32
C LEU A 302 24.92 -18.52 4.45
N LEU A 303 24.65 -19.67 3.83
CA LEU A 303 23.34 -20.35 3.88
C LEU A 303 22.96 -20.72 5.31
N TRP A 304 23.92 -21.24 6.08
CA TRP A 304 23.72 -21.56 7.48
C TRP A 304 23.34 -20.31 8.28
N THR A 305 24.05 -19.19 8.10
CA THR A 305 23.74 -17.96 8.84
C THR A 305 22.40 -17.35 8.44
N VAL A 306 22.02 -17.40 7.15
CA VAL A 306 20.69 -16.97 6.70
C VAL A 306 19.60 -17.84 7.33
N ALA A 307 19.77 -19.16 7.35
CA ALA A 307 18.82 -20.08 7.97
C ALA A 307 18.70 -19.82 9.48
N MET A 308 19.83 -19.65 10.18
CA MET A 308 19.84 -19.34 11.61
C MET A 308 19.23 -17.98 11.91
N ALA A 309 19.48 -16.94 11.11
CA ALA A 309 18.83 -15.65 11.27
C ALA A 309 17.31 -15.76 11.16
N ARG A 310 16.78 -16.57 10.22
CA ARG A 310 15.33 -16.83 10.10
C ARG A 310 14.79 -17.62 11.29
N ILE A 311 15.51 -18.65 11.74
CA ILE A 311 15.20 -19.43 12.95
C ILE A 311 15.39 -18.60 14.23
N LEU A 312 16.02 -17.43 14.19
CA LEU A 312 16.17 -16.57 15.37
C LEU A 312 15.15 -15.46 15.42
N PHE A 313 14.80 -14.88 14.28
CA PHE A 313 13.93 -13.71 14.19
C PHE A 313 12.49 -14.05 13.78
N GLY A 314 12.21 -15.32 13.48
CA GLY A 314 10.87 -15.79 13.16
C GLY A 314 10.39 -15.33 11.78
N PRO A 315 9.07 -15.42 11.51
CA PRO A 315 8.50 -15.11 10.20
C PRO A 315 8.67 -13.62 9.82
N ASP A 316 8.52 -12.70 10.77
CA ASP A 316 8.25 -11.29 10.46
C ASP A 316 9.48 -10.49 9.99
N MET A 317 10.68 -10.90 10.38
CA MET A 317 11.92 -10.19 10.05
C MET A 317 12.25 -10.28 8.56
N SER A 318 12.67 -9.17 7.97
CA SER A 318 13.19 -9.16 6.61
C SER A 318 14.67 -9.52 6.64
N ILE A 319 15.06 -10.51 5.84
CA ILE A 319 16.46 -10.98 5.77
C ILE A 319 16.93 -10.86 4.33
N GLN A 320 18.00 -10.10 4.14
CA GLN A 320 18.64 -9.90 2.86
C GLN A 320 19.98 -10.65 2.83
N ALA A 321 20.21 -11.39 1.74
CA ALA A 321 21.54 -11.88 1.37
C ALA A 321 21.94 -11.16 0.07
N PRO A 322 22.87 -10.17 0.11
CA PRO A 322 23.18 -9.35 -1.05
C PRO A 322 23.92 -10.17 -2.13
N PRO A 323 23.52 -10.07 -3.42
CA PRO A 323 24.09 -10.90 -4.48
C PRO A 323 25.53 -10.48 -4.87
N ASN A 324 25.92 -9.25 -4.49
CA ASN A 324 27.08 -8.49 -4.98
C ASN A 324 28.45 -9.16 -4.75
N LEU A 325 28.47 -10.22 -3.96
CA LEU A 325 29.67 -10.90 -3.48
C LEU A 325 29.62 -12.42 -3.76
N THR A 326 28.70 -12.86 -4.61
CA THR A 326 28.60 -14.26 -5.07
C THR A 326 29.37 -14.41 -6.41
N PRO A 327 30.10 -15.50 -6.69
CA PRO A 327 31.02 -15.62 -7.83
C PRO A 327 30.43 -15.39 -9.24
N ARG A 328 29.10 -15.49 -9.39
CA ARG A 328 28.44 -15.14 -10.65
C ARG A 328 28.28 -13.62 -10.73
N GLN A 329 29.10 -12.96 -11.53
CA GLN A 329 28.87 -11.59 -11.96
C GLN A 329 27.52 -11.55 -12.70
N LEU A 330 26.45 -11.20 -11.98
CA LEU A 330 25.18 -10.89 -12.59
C LEU A 330 25.23 -9.40 -12.95
N PRO A 331 25.23 -9.03 -14.25
CA PRO A 331 25.19 -7.63 -14.63
C PRO A 331 23.93 -6.98 -14.06
N TRP A 332 24.14 -5.95 -13.25
CA TRP A 332 23.11 -5.00 -12.85
C TRP A 332 22.77 -4.10 -14.05
N PRO A 333 21.50 -3.76 -14.36
CA PRO A 333 20.22 -4.19 -13.79
C PRO A 333 19.33 -4.92 -14.81
N HIS A 334 18.94 -6.16 -14.53
CA HIS A 334 17.77 -6.75 -15.19
C HIS A 334 16.74 -7.12 -14.13
N ILE A 335 15.95 -6.14 -13.67
CA ILE A 335 14.78 -6.37 -12.79
C ILE A 335 13.89 -7.47 -13.37
N ARG A 336 13.82 -7.56 -14.71
CA ARG A 336 13.14 -8.64 -15.44
C ARG A 336 13.73 -10.03 -15.15
N SER A 337 15.05 -10.16 -15.14
CA SER A 337 15.73 -11.42 -14.81
C SER A 337 15.53 -11.78 -13.35
N LEU A 338 15.57 -10.80 -12.44
CA LEU A 338 15.26 -11.04 -11.02
C LEU A 338 13.80 -11.49 -10.85
N ALA A 339 12.84 -10.82 -11.50
CA ALA A 339 11.44 -11.20 -11.46
C ALA A 339 11.21 -12.60 -12.03
N SER A 340 11.90 -12.95 -13.12
CA SER A 340 11.85 -14.30 -13.70
C SER A 340 12.42 -15.35 -12.75
N ALA A 341 13.56 -15.06 -12.10
CA ALA A 341 14.19 -15.96 -11.15
C ALA A 341 13.36 -16.14 -9.87
N THR A 342 12.73 -15.10 -9.34
CA THR A 342 11.82 -15.23 -8.21
C THR A 342 10.58 -16.03 -8.60
N MET A 343 10.03 -15.80 -9.81
CA MET A 343 8.85 -16.51 -10.29
C MET A 343 9.10 -18.00 -10.48
N GLN A 344 10.30 -18.41 -10.92
CA GLN A 344 10.70 -19.82 -10.98
C GLN A 344 10.68 -20.53 -9.61
N CYS A 345 10.67 -19.75 -8.53
CA CYS A 345 10.56 -20.23 -7.15
C CYS A 345 9.16 -20.01 -6.56
N ASP A 346 8.14 -19.75 -7.40
CA ASP A 346 6.78 -19.38 -7.00
C ASP A 346 6.73 -18.13 -6.10
N LYS A 347 7.64 -17.19 -6.33
CA LYS A 347 7.72 -15.91 -5.61
C LYS A 347 7.52 -14.69 -6.53
N LEU A 348 6.74 -13.74 -6.05
CA LEU A 348 6.45 -12.46 -6.70
C LEU A 348 7.48 -11.41 -6.29
N LEU A 349 8.14 -10.80 -7.28
CA LEU A 349 8.99 -9.64 -7.03
C LEU A 349 8.13 -8.37 -6.91
N VAL A 350 8.29 -7.59 -5.84
CA VAL A 350 7.52 -6.37 -5.58
C VAL A 350 8.46 -5.22 -5.14
N PRO A 351 8.36 -4.01 -5.70
CA PRO A 351 9.14 -2.87 -5.26
C PRO A 351 8.70 -2.42 -3.86
N ARG A 352 9.68 -2.14 -3.01
CA ARG A 352 9.51 -1.54 -1.68
C ARG A 352 10.17 -0.17 -1.61
N LEU A 353 9.72 0.63 -0.67
CA LEU A 353 10.41 1.84 -0.25
C LEU A 353 11.62 1.48 0.64
N PRO A 354 12.55 2.42 0.89
CA PRO A 354 13.66 2.19 1.82
C PRO A 354 13.18 1.87 3.24
N VAL A 355 12.00 2.35 3.63
CA VAL A 355 11.30 1.95 4.84
C VAL A 355 10.34 0.78 4.56
N TYR A 356 10.34 -0.22 5.45
CA TYR A 356 9.55 -1.45 5.25
C TYR A 356 8.04 -1.27 5.53
N PRO A 357 7.18 -2.11 4.92
CA PRO A 357 5.72 -1.94 4.97
C PRO A 357 5.11 -1.85 6.37
N SER A 358 5.62 -2.62 7.34
CA SER A 358 5.14 -2.59 8.74
C SER A 358 5.33 -1.22 9.40
N TYR A 359 6.44 -0.53 9.09
CA TYR A 359 6.74 0.81 9.61
C TYR A 359 5.91 1.88 8.92
N ILE A 360 5.63 1.71 7.62
CA ILE A 360 4.70 2.60 6.90
C ILE A 360 3.30 2.44 7.46
N ARG A 361 2.79 1.22 7.69
CA ARG A 361 1.44 1.04 8.25
C ARG A 361 1.32 1.61 9.68
N ASN A 362 2.42 1.69 10.41
CA ASN A 362 2.50 2.29 11.75
C ASN A 362 3.20 3.66 11.73
N PHE A 363 3.03 4.43 10.66
CA PHE A 363 3.80 5.65 10.40
C PHE A 363 3.76 6.67 11.54
N SER A 364 2.67 6.77 12.29
CA SER A 364 2.50 7.72 13.40
C SER A 364 3.53 7.51 14.52
N SER A 365 4.01 6.27 14.68
CA SER A 365 5.06 5.93 15.63
C SER A 365 6.46 6.08 15.03
N TRP A 366 6.62 5.84 13.73
CA TRP A 366 7.93 5.54 13.13
C TRP A 366 8.49 6.58 12.19
N LEU A 367 7.66 7.45 11.61
CA LEU A 367 8.10 8.42 10.62
C LEU A 367 7.93 9.85 11.13
N ASP A 368 8.93 10.68 10.82
CA ASP A 368 8.84 12.11 11.09
C ASP A 368 7.84 12.78 10.13
N PRO A 369 7.04 13.76 10.58
CA PRO A 369 6.09 14.48 9.71
C PRO A 369 6.71 15.06 8.43
N ASN A 370 7.99 15.45 8.46
CA ASN A 370 8.69 16.04 7.30
C ASN A 370 8.91 15.03 6.18
N VAL A 371 9.14 13.75 6.50
CA VAL A 371 9.34 12.67 5.52
C VAL A 371 8.06 11.89 5.23
N LEU A 372 7.09 11.92 6.17
CA LEU A 372 5.86 11.15 6.12
C LEU A 372 5.09 11.35 4.81
N ARG A 373 4.93 12.61 4.38
CA ARG A 373 4.17 12.94 3.17
C ARG A 373 4.71 12.25 1.92
N TYR A 374 6.03 12.13 1.81
CA TYR A 374 6.70 11.51 0.67
C TYR A 374 6.59 9.98 0.75
N ALA A 375 6.76 9.40 1.94
CA ALA A 375 6.57 7.97 2.15
C ALA A 375 5.13 7.51 1.85
N LEU A 376 4.12 8.29 2.25
CA LEU A 376 2.71 8.01 1.95
C LEU A 376 2.38 8.23 0.47
N ALA A 377 2.95 9.26 -0.16
CA ALA A 377 2.76 9.51 -1.59
C ALA A 377 3.31 8.37 -2.46
N SER A 378 4.43 7.77 -2.05
CA SER A 378 5.13 6.72 -2.79
C SER A 378 4.73 5.28 -2.40
N SER A 379 3.78 5.10 -1.47
CA SER A 379 3.33 3.78 -1.01
C SER A 379 1.92 3.40 -1.46
N ASN A 380 1.69 2.10 -1.52
CA ASN A 380 0.39 1.47 -1.73
C ASN A 380 -0.27 1.11 -0.38
N SER A 381 -1.49 0.54 -0.39
CA SER A 381 -2.25 0.26 0.85
C SER A 381 -1.59 -0.76 1.76
N LEU A 382 -0.71 -1.59 1.22
CA LEU A 382 0.02 -2.62 1.96
C LEU A 382 1.30 -2.08 2.58
N GLY A 383 1.76 -0.89 2.18
CA GLY A 383 3.04 -0.30 2.56
C GLY A 383 4.20 -0.64 1.61
N TYR A 384 3.93 -1.26 0.46
CA TYR A 384 4.95 -1.42 -0.60
C TYR A 384 5.03 -0.17 -1.48
N GLY A 385 6.06 -0.10 -2.33
CA GLY A 385 6.20 0.97 -3.31
C GLY A 385 5.08 0.93 -4.37
N ARG A 386 4.64 2.10 -4.83
CA ARG A 386 3.71 2.18 -5.96
C ARG A 386 4.41 1.71 -7.24
N ALA A 387 3.78 0.82 -8.00
CA ALA A 387 4.29 0.39 -9.31
C ALA A 387 4.08 1.45 -10.39
N ASP A 388 3.03 2.25 -10.25
CA ASP A 388 2.63 3.25 -11.23
C ASP A 388 2.26 4.57 -10.52
N PRO A 389 2.40 5.71 -11.24
CA PRO A 389 2.06 7.01 -10.70
C PRO A 389 0.54 7.29 -10.71
N TRP A 390 -0.27 6.37 -11.22
CA TRP A 390 -1.71 6.55 -11.40
C TRP A 390 -2.44 6.58 -10.05
N SER A 391 -3.46 7.41 -9.99
CA SER A 391 -4.45 7.49 -8.92
C SER A 391 -5.77 7.95 -9.53
N PRO A 392 -6.93 7.63 -8.92
CA PRO A 392 -8.22 8.08 -9.42
C PRO A 392 -8.24 9.59 -9.67
N GLY A 393 -8.80 10.01 -10.80
CA GLY A 393 -8.93 11.42 -11.20
C GLY A 393 -7.70 12.05 -11.85
N CYS A 394 -6.56 11.36 -11.94
CA CYS A 394 -5.37 11.89 -12.62
C CYS A 394 -5.35 11.56 -14.13
N ASN A 395 -5.08 12.56 -14.99
CA ASN A 395 -4.82 12.41 -16.44
C ASN A 395 -3.44 11.80 -16.74
N ALA A 396 -2.87 11.00 -15.84
CA ALA A 396 -1.61 10.32 -16.13
C ALA A 396 -1.81 9.48 -17.40
N THR A 397 -0.98 9.69 -18.42
CA THR A 397 -0.92 8.94 -19.69
C THR A 397 -0.66 7.47 -19.39
N THR A 398 -1.71 6.75 -19.00
CA THR A 398 -1.60 5.40 -18.46
C THR A 398 -2.41 4.51 -19.38
N ASP A 399 -1.70 3.70 -20.14
CA ASP A 399 -2.28 2.67 -20.99
C ASP A 399 -2.85 1.55 -20.11
N TRP A 400 -4.18 1.49 -20.00
CA TRP A 400 -4.88 0.42 -19.29
C TRP A 400 -4.73 -0.94 -20.01
N SER A 401 -4.40 -0.95 -21.30
CA SER A 401 -4.16 -2.19 -22.04
C SER A 401 -2.92 -2.96 -21.56
N GLN A 402 -1.99 -2.29 -20.86
CA GLN A 402 -0.88 -2.97 -20.17
C GLN A 402 -1.35 -3.85 -19.00
N MET A 403 -2.59 -3.68 -18.51
CA MET A 403 -3.23 -4.61 -17.57
C MET A 403 -4.05 -5.71 -18.27
N ASN A 404 -4.38 -5.57 -19.58
CA ASN A 404 -5.27 -6.47 -20.32
C ASN A 404 -4.62 -7.75 -20.85
N ASN A 405 -3.29 -7.82 -20.92
CA ASN A 405 -2.67 -9.11 -21.18
C ASN A 405 -2.77 -9.91 -19.88
N ALA A 406 -3.54 -11.00 -19.90
CA ALA A 406 -3.59 -12.01 -18.83
C ALA A 406 -2.20 -12.61 -18.47
N THR A 407 -1.14 -12.15 -19.15
CA THR A 407 0.27 -12.45 -18.93
C THR A 407 1.09 -11.29 -18.33
N THR A 408 0.55 -10.08 -18.16
CA THR A 408 1.24 -8.91 -17.56
C THR A 408 0.67 -8.46 -16.22
N SER A 409 -0.53 -8.90 -15.83
CA SER A 409 -1.10 -8.63 -14.50
C SER A 409 -0.45 -9.46 -13.38
N SER A 410 0.30 -10.51 -13.74
CA SER A 410 0.92 -11.42 -12.77
C SER A 410 2.38 -11.11 -12.38
N VAL A 411 2.96 -9.97 -12.81
CA VAL A 411 4.32 -9.59 -12.40
C VAL A 411 4.39 -8.10 -12.05
N TYR A 412 4.59 -7.78 -10.77
CA TYR A 412 4.77 -6.40 -10.33
C TYR A 412 6.20 -5.93 -10.69
N VAL A 413 6.42 -5.51 -11.95
CA VAL A 413 7.61 -4.75 -12.35
C VAL A 413 7.18 -3.32 -12.68
N GLY A 414 7.14 -2.48 -11.65
CA GLY A 414 7.27 -1.03 -11.85
C GLY A 414 8.64 -0.74 -12.45
N ILE A 415 8.70 0.22 -13.40
CA ILE A 415 9.82 0.62 -14.27
C ILE A 415 9.82 -0.10 -15.64
N GLN A 416 9.08 0.47 -16.60
CA GLN A 416 9.22 0.32 -18.07
C GLN A 416 9.54 -1.10 -18.63
N GLY A 417 8.93 -2.15 -18.10
CA GLY A 417 9.16 -3.48 -18.66
C GLY A 417 8.13 -4.53 -18.32
N ASN A 418 7.29 -4.84 -19.31
CA ASN A 418 6.46 -6.04 -19.31
C ASN A 418 7.35 -7.28 -19.25
N VAL A 419 7.19 -8.09 -18.21
CA VAL A 419 7.69 -9.47 -18.17
C VAL A 419 6.45 -10.34 -18.35
N SER A 420 6.36 -11.06 -19.47
CA SER A 420 5.32 -12.06 -19.68
C SER A 420 5.55 -13.21 -18.70
N CYS A 421 4.57 -13.51 -17.85
CA CYS A 421 4.58 -14.76 -17.11
C CYS A 421 4.22 -15.94 -18.03
N ASN A 422 4.71 -17.13 -17.68
CA ASN A 422 4.14 -18.37 -18.18
C ASN A 422 2.72 -18.50 -17.64
N ALA A 423 1.77 -18.86 -18.51
CA ALA A 423 0.36 -19.11 -18.20
C ALA A 423 0.09 -20.27 -17.21
N SER A 424 1.11 -20.76 -16.50
CA SER A 424 1.06 -21.94 -15.63
C SER A 424 1.06 -21.64 -14.12
N ALA A 425 1.23 -20.38 -13.70
CA ALA A 425 1.21 -20.02 -12.29
C ALA A 425 -0.22 -20.10 -11.76
N ARG A 426 -0.47 -20.97 -10.77
CA ARG A 426 -1.80 -21.24 -10.22
C ARG A 426 -2.06 -20.38 -8.98
N ALA A 427 -3.31 -19.99 -8.77
CA ALA A 427 -3.74 -19.34 -7.55
C ALA A 427 -3.51 -20.23 -6.32
N SER A 428 -3.33 -19.60 -5.17
CA SER A 428 -3.23 -20.28 -3.89
C SER A 428 -4.56 -20.98 -3.57
N SER A 429 -4.48 -22.20 -3.04
CA SER A 429 -5.68 -22.98 -2.71
C SER A 429 -6.60 -22.28 -1.71
N ARG A 430 -6.04 -21.38 -0.88
CA ARG A 430 -6.82 -20.57 0.06
C ARG A 430 -7.64 -19.50 -0.64
N VAL A 431 -7.06 -18.81 -1.64
CA VAL A 431 -7.80 -17.85 -2.45
C VAL A 431 -8.82 -18.56 -3.34
N GLU A 432 -8.48 -19.71 -3.93
CA GLU A 432 -9.44 -20.57 -4.67
C GLU A 432 -10.68 -20.86 -3.81
N TYR A 433 -10.47 -21.37 -2.59
CA TYR A 433 -11.56 -21.68 -1.64
C TYR A 433 -12.43 -20.47 -1.28
N ILE A 434 -11.83 -19.32 -0.96
CA ILE A 434 -12.58 -18.11 -0.58
C ILE A 434 -13.41 -17.59 -1.77
N VAL A 435 -12.85 -17.62 -2.98
CA VAL A 435 -13.55 -17.20 -4.19
C VAL A 435 -14.71 -18.12 -4.51
N ASP A 436 -14.51 -19.45 -4.42
CA ASP A 436 -15.57 -20.43 -4.69
C ASP A 436 -16.75 -20.24 -3.73
N LYS A 437 -16.46 -19.97 -2.46
CA LYS A 437 -17.46 -19.63 -1.44
C LYS A 437 -18.27 -18.37 -1.82
N GLY A 438 -17.59 -17.30 -2.23
CA GLY A 438 -18.25 -16.07 -2.69
C GLY A 438 -19.07 -16.27 -3.98
N VAL A 439 -18.58 -17.10 -4.91
CA VAL A 439 -19.32 -17.47 -6.13
C VAL A 439 -20.57 -18.29 -5.81
N ALA A 440 -20.52 -19.14 -4.78
CA ALA A 440 -21.67 -19.91 -4.30
C ALA A 440 -22.71 -19.04 -3.54
N GLY A 441 -22.41 -17.78 -3.26
CA GLY A 441 -23.29 -16.87 -2.52
C GLY A 441 -23.25 -17.09 -1.01
N GLU A 442 -22.19 -17.70 -0.49
CA GLU A 442 -21.97 -17.87 0.94
C GLU A 442 -21.27 -16.65 1.56
N ASP A 443 -21.62 -16.32 2.81
CA ASP A 443 -21.05 -15.18 3.53
C ASP A 443 -19.55 -15.33 3.76
N LEU A 444 -18.78 -14.35 3.28
CA LEU A 444 -17.35 -14.26 3.53
C LEU A 444 -17.07 -13.55 4.86
N THR A 445 -16.18 -14.12 5.66
CA THR A 445 -15.72 -13.49 6.91
C THR A 445 -14.82 -12.30 6.63
N ARG A 446 -14.65 -11.42 7.64
CA ARG A 446 -13.74 -10.26 7.55
C ARG A 446 -12.31 -10.65 7.14
N ASP A 447 -11.79 -11.74 7.69
CA ASP A 447 -10.42 -12.20 7.42
C ASP A 447 -10.29 -12.76 6.00
N GLU A 448 -11.31 -13.46 5.51
CA GLU A 448 -11.37 -13.95 4.13
C GLU A 448 -11.40 -12.77 3.14
N ILE A 449 -12.24 -11.76 3.39
CA ILE A 449 -12.31 -10.54 2.57
C ILE A 449 -10.97 -9.79 2.59
N THR A 450 -10.36 -9.64 3.76
CA THR A 450 -9.06 -8.96 3.92
C THR A 450 -7.97 -9.67 3.12
N MET A 451 -8.00 -11.01 3.09
CA MET A 451 -7.07 -11.80 2.28
C MET A 451 -7.23 -11.56 0.78
N LEU A 452 -8.45 -11.43 0.27
CA LEU A 452 -8.67 -11.07 -1.13
C LEU A 452 -8.07 -9.70 -1.48
N PHE A 453 -8.16 -8.72 -0.59
CA PHE A 453 -7.54 -7.39 -0.78
C PHE A 453 -6.01 -7.39 -0.71
N TYR A 454 -5.40 -8.40 -0.07
CA TYR A 454 -3.95 -8.59 -0.02
C TYR A 454 -3.40 -9.38 -1.20
N SER A 455 -4.27 -9.95 -2.04
CA SER A 455 -3.88 -10.79 -3.17
C SER A 455 -3.09 -10.01 -4.24
N MET A 456 -2.05 -10.65 -4.77
CA MET A 456 -1.16 -10.15 -5.83
C MET A 456 -0.81 -11.30 -6.78
N GLY A 457 -0.35 -10.98 -7.99
CA GLY A 457 0.07 -12.00 -8.95
C GLY A 457 -1.08 -12.95 -9.34
N PRO A 458 -0.85 -14.27 -9.42
CA PRO A 458 -1.88 -15.25 -9.81
C PRO A 458 -3.17 -15.18 -9.00
N ASP A 459 -3.10 -14.86 -7.70
CA ASP A 459 -4.29 -14.72 -6.85
C ASP A 459 -5.15 -13.52 -7.27
N PHE A 460 -4.52 -12.40 -7.63
CA PHE A 460 -5.22 -11.23 -8.17
C PHE A 460 -5.92 -11.55 -9.50
N ASP A 461 -5.24 -12.27 -10.39
CA ASP A 461 -5.79 -12.66 -11.70
C ASP A 461 -6.98 -13.63 -11.55
N TYR A 462 -6.86 -14.58 -10.62
CA TYR A 462 -7.93 -15.52 -10.32
C TYR A 462 -9.16 -14.82 -9.75
N ILE A 463 -8.99 -13.87 -8.82
CA ILE A 463 -10.10 -13.07 -8.29
C ILE A 463 -10.79 -12.29 -9.40
N CYS A 464 -10.03 -11.59 -10.25
CA CYS A 464 -10.58 -10.77 -11.34
C CYS A 464 -11.35 -11.62 -12.36
N SER A 465 -10.76 -12.75 -12.80
CA SER A 465 -11.40 -13.63 -13.77
C SER A 465 -12.67 -14.29 -13.19
N SER A 466 -12.66 -14.68 -11.91
CA SER A 466 -13.81 -15.28 -11.23
C SER A 466 -14.93 -14.28 -11.03
N ALA A 467 -14.61 -13.05 -10.62
CA ALA A 467 -15.58 -11.96 -10.53
C ALA A 467 -16.22 -11.66 -11.90
N ASN A 468 -15.44 -11.70 -12.99
CA ASN A 468 -15.99 -11.51 -14.33
C ASN A 468 -16.90 -12.66 -14.77
N ARG A 469 -16.53 -13.93 -14.49
CA ARG A 469 -17.39 -15.09 -14.75
C ARG A 469 -18.69 -15.02 -13.95
N LEU A 470 -18.63 -14.64 -12.67
CA LEU A 470 -19.81 -14.44 -11.84
C LEU A 470 -20.70 -13.33 -12.41
N ARG A 471 -20.12 -12.18 -12.79
CA ARG A 471 -20.85 -11.09 -13.47
C ARG A 471 -21.55 -11.58 -14.74
N GLU A 472 -20.88 -12.39 -15.56
CA GLU A 472 -21.48 -12.96 -16.78
C GLU A 472 -22.63 -13.91 -16.46
N SER A 473 -22.49 -14.78 -15.45
CA SER A 473 -23.58 -15.68 -15.04
C SER A 473 -24.82 -14.95 -14.50
N VAL A 474 -24.62 -13.80 -13.83
CA VAL A 474 -25.70 -13.02 -13.19
C VAL A 474 -26.33 -12.01 -14.15
N ASN A 475 -25.52 -11.31 -14.95
CA ASN A 475 -25.97 -10.18 -15.77
C ASN A 475 -25.87 -10.43 -17.29
N GLY A 476 -25.28 -11.55 -17.71
CA GLY A 476 -24.98 -11.84 -19.10
C GLY A 476 -24.00 -10.83 -19.71
N ASN A 477 -24.14 -10.61 -21.02
CA ASN A 477 -23.32 -9.66 -21.79
C ASN A 477 -23.86 -8.23 -21.80
N LYS A 478 -24.87 -7.93 -20.99
CA LYS A 478 -25.45 -6.59 -20.88
C LYS A 478 -24.55 -5.69 -20.04
N VAL A 479 -24.39 -4.45 -20.48
CA VAL A 479 -23.82 -3.36 -19.68
C VAL A 479 -24.83 -2.23 -19.62
N THR A 480 -25.28 -1.89 -18.41
CA THR A 480 -26.28 -0.86 -18.24
C THR A 480 -25.66 0.54 -18.21
N TYR A 481 -26.45 1.55 -18.56
CA TYR A 481 -26.12 2.96 -18.36
C TYR A 481 -27.40 3.79 -18.21
N VAL A 482 -27.31 5.00 -17.64
CA VAL A 482 -28.44 5.92 -17.51
C VAL A 482 -28.11 7.28 -18.15
N VAL A 483 -29.07 7.87 -18.85
CA VAL A 483 -28.94 9.25 -19.33
C VAL A 483 -29.45 10.17 -18.24
N ASN A 484 -28.54 10.83 -17.54
CA ASN A 484 -28.87 11.71 -16.41
C ASN A 484 -28.12 13.04 -16.47
N ARG A 485 -28.63 14.00 -15.69
CA ARG A 485 -27.96 15.28 -15.42
C ARG A 485 -27.71 15.43 -13.93
N ASN A 486 -26.50 15.87 -13.58
CA ASN A 486 -26.20 16.28 -12.20
C ASN A 486 -26.63 17.73 -11.98
N ILE A 487 -27.37 17.99 -10.91
CA ILE A 487 -27.75 19.34 -10.49
C ILE A 487 -27.24 19.56 -9.07
N ASN A 488 -26.10 20.24 -8.97
CA ASN A 488 -25.59 20.70 -7.69
C ASN A 488 -26.22 22.06 -7.39
N TYR A 489 -27.25 22.10 -6.54
CA TYR A 489 -28.00 23.32 -6.27
C TYR A 489 -27.27 24.27 -5.32
N THR A 490 -26.28 23.80 -4.56
CA THR A 490 -25.39 24.68 -3.80
C THR A 490 -24.05 24.00 -3.53
N ASN A 491 -22.97 24.79 -3.53
CA ASN A 491 -21.66 24.37 -2.98
C ASN A 491 -21.43 24.88 -1.55
N VAL A 492 -22.40 25.55 -0.92
CA VAL A 492 -22.34 26.07 0.45
C VAL A 492 -22.62 24.93 1.45
N CYS A 493 -21.82 24.84 2.51
CA CYS A 493 -21.82 23.71 3.44
C CYS A 493 -21.27 24.14 4.79
N SER A 494 -21.96 23.78 5.86
CA SER A 494 -21.59 24.04 7.25
C SER A 494 -20.61 23.02 7.86
N TYR A 495 -20.39 21.87 7.20
CA TYR A 495 -19.60 20.75 7.71
C TYR A 495 -18.13 20.81 7.27
N LYS A 496 -17.23 20.27 8.12
CA LYS A 496 -15.79 20.18 7.85
C LYS A 496 -15.37 18.75 7.49
N CYS A 497 -15.06 18.54 6.22
CA CYS A 497 -14.52 17.28 5.70
C CYS A 497 -13.10 17.48 5.15
N GLN A 498 -12.16 16.60 5.48
CA GLN A 498 -10.77 16.71 5.04
C GLN A 498 -10.53 16.28 3.58
N PHE A 499 -11.57 15.79 2.89
CA PHE A 499 -11.50 15.29 1.52
C PHE A 499 -12.44 16.00 0.53
N CYS A 500 -13.42 16.77 1.02
CA CYS A 500 -14.48 17.34 0.18
C CYS A 500 -14.15 18.78 -0.24
N ALA A 501 -14.30 19.09 -1.53
CA ALA A 501 -14.10 20.43 -2.07
C ALA A 501 -15.11 21.47 -1.52
N PHE A 502 -16.31 21.05 -1.09
CA PHE A 502 -17.32 21.95 -0.52
C PHE A 502 -17.14 22.19 0.99
N SER A 503 -16.14 21.59 1.63
CA SER A 503 -15.94 21.67 3.08
C SER A 503 -15.70 23.11 3.57
N LYS A 504 -16.25 23.44 4.75
CA LYS A 504 -16.04 24.72 5.45
C LYS A 504 -14.56 24.99 5.78
N GLY A 505 -14.06 26.22 5.50
CA GLY A 505 -12.76 26.75 5.95
C GLY A 505 -11.92 27.50 4.90
N LYS A 506 -11.08 28.47 5.34
CA LYS A 506 -10.28 29.39 4.51
C LYS A 506 -9.39 28.72 3.44
N GLN A 507 -8.82 27.55 3.73
CA GLN A 507 -7.97 26.84 2.75
C GLN A 507 -8.77 26.14 1.63
N ASN A 508 -10.06 25.86 1.85
CA ASN A 508 -10.92 25.24 0.84
C ASN A 508 -11.57 26.26 -0.09
N GLU A 509 -11.54 27.56 0.25
CA GLU A 509 -12.05 28.63 -0.63
C GLU A 509 -11.37 28.61 -2.01
N ASN A 510 -10.08 28.24 -2.05
CA ASN A 510 -9.32 28.10 -3.29
C ASN A 510 -9.73 26.89 -4.15
N LEU A 511 -10.31 25.83 -3.56
CA LEU A 511 -10.74 24.60 -4.24
C LEU A 511 -12.24 24.59 -4.58
N ARG A 512 -13.06 25.29 -3.78
CA ARG A 512 -14.53 25.28 -3.80
C ARG A 512 -15.16 26.07 -4.96
N GLY A 513 -14.39 26.99 -5.55
CA GLY A 513 -14.93 28.03 -6.42
C GLY A 513 -15.78 29.05 -5.64
N LYS A 514 -16.41 30.00 -6.37
CA LYS A 514 -17.28 31.01 -5.74
C LYS A 514 -18.48 30.33 -5.07
N PRO A 515 -18.85 30.71 -3.83
CA PRO A 515 -20.08 30.23 -3.20
C PRO A 515 -21.30 30.54 -4.07
N TYR A 516 -22.22 29.58 -4.21
CA TYR A 516 -23.48 29.77 -4.92
C TYR A 516 -24.62 28.96 -4.31
N SER A 517 -25.84 29.45 -4.53
CA SER A 517 -27.11 28.75 -4.35
C SER A 517 -27.94 29.01 -5.60
N LEU A 518 -28.31 27.95 -6.32
CA LEU A 518 -29.13 28.07 -7.53
C LEU A 518 -30.56 28.44 -7.15
N SER A 519 -31.20 29.25 -8.00
CA SER A 519 -32.63 29.54 -7.85
C SER A 519 -33.48 28.37 -8.36
N LEU A 520 -34.75 28.32 -7.94
CA LEU A 520 -35.69 27.28 -8.41
C LEU A 520 -35.92 27.35 -9.92
N GLU A 521 -35.86 28.55 -10.51
CA GLU A 521 -35.96 28.75 -11.96
C GLU A 521 -34.76 28.12 -12.68
N GLU A 522 -33.55 28.26 -12.14
CA GLU A 522 -32.35 27.66 -12.72
C GLU A 522 -32.35 26.13 -12.57
N ILE A 523 -32.84 25.60 -11.45
CA ILE A 523 -33.05 24.15 -11.27
C ILE A 523 -34.07 23.63 -12.30
N SER A 524 -35.17 24.35 -12.50
CA SER A 524 -36.20 24.02 -13.49
C SER A 524 -35.65 24.06 -14.91
N ARG A 525 -34.94 25.13 -15.28
CA ARG A 525 -34.29 25.28 -16.60
C ARG A 525 -33.32 24.13 -16.89
N ARG A 526 -32.47 23.76 -15.92
CA ARG A 526 -31.54 22.63 -16.05
C ARG A 526 -32.27 21.29 -16.19
N THR A 527 -33.42 21.12 -15.54
CA THR A 527 -34.24 19.91 -15.64
C THR A 527 -34.88 19.79 -17.02
N ILE A 528 -35.40 20.89 -17.57
CA ILE A 528 -35.93 20.95 -18.94
C ILE A 528 -34.83 20.62 -19.94
N GLU A 529 -33.66 21.27 -19.81
CA GLU A 529 -32.48 20.99 -20.64
C GLU A 529 -32.09 19.51 -20.57
N ALA A 530 -32.13 18.88 -19.38
CA ALA A 530 -31.86 17.46 -19.24
C ALA A 530 -32.85 16.62 -20.07
N ARG A 531 -34.14 16.94 -19.98
CA ARG A 531 -35.21 16.22 -20.67
C ARG A 531 -35.11 16.37 -22.19
N GLU A 532 -34.85 17.58 -22.69
CA GLU A 532 -34.63 17.86 -24.11
C GLU A 532 -33.46 17.05 -24.68
N ARG A 533 -32.45 16.78 -23.84
CA ARG A 533 -31.29 15.95 -24.17
C ARG A 533 -31.49 14.45 -23.92
N GLY A 534 -32.74 14.03 -23.69
CA GLY A 534 -33.13 12.63 -23.53
C GLY A 534 -32.86 12.04 -22.14
N ALA A 535 -32.61 12.87 -21.12
CA ALA A 535 -32.44 12.37 -19.76
C ALA A 535 -33.74 11.75 -19.22
N THR A 536 -33.56 10.65 -18.48
CA THR A 536 -34.63 9.95 -17.76
C THR A 536 -34.60 10.26 -16.27
N GLU A 537 -33.52 10.86 -15.78
CA GLU A 537 -33.26 11.13 -14.37
C GLU A 537 -32.49 12.46 -14.19
N VAL A 538 -32.82 13.20 -13.13
CA VAL A 538 -31.92 14.20 -12.55
C VAL A 538 -31.36 13.69 -11.22
N CYS A 539 -30.03 13.79 -11.08
CA CYS A 539 -29.31 13.46 -9.85
C CYS A 539 -28.95 14.76 -9.13
N MET A 540 -29.49 15.00 -7.93
CA MET A 540 -29.37 16.31 -7.27
C MET A 540 -28.80 16.21 -5.85
N GLN A 541 -27.75 16.98 -5.58
CA GLN A 541 -27.04 16.99 -4.30
C GLN A 541 -26.45 18.38 -4.01
N GLY A 542 -26.40 18.79 -2.77
CA GLY A 542 -25.79 20.05 -2.36
C GLY A 542 -24.82 19.90 -1.19
N GLY A 543 -24.16 20.99 -0.86
CA GLY A 543 -23.63 21.15 0.49
C GLY A 543 -24.76 21.38 1.50
N ILE A 544 -24.46 21.16 2.79
CA ILE A 544 -25.43 21.36 3.87
C ILE A 544 -25.51 22.86 4.18
N HIS A 545 -26.37 23.56 3.45
CA HIS A 545 -26.53 25.01 3.53
C HIS A 545 -27.15 25.38 4.90
N PRO A 546 -26.60 26.34 5.65
CA PRO A 546 -27.11 26.70 6.97
C PRO A 546 -28.56 27.19 6.95
N ASP A 547 -28.95 27.90 5.89
CA ASP A 547 -30.29 28.48 5.76
C ASP A 547 -31.34 27.55 5.12
N TYR A 548 -30.95 26.35 4.68
CA TYR A 548 -31.90 25.41 4.08
C TYR A 548 -32.72 24.69 5.15
N THR A 549 -34.01 24.55 4.90
CA THR A 549 -34.96 23.83 5.76
C THR A 549 -35.62 22.69 5.00
N GLY A 550 -36.43 21.87 5.69
CA GLY A 550 -37.25 20.85 5.05
C GLY A 550 -38.12 21.38 3.91
N GLU A 551 -38.69 22.59 4.04
CA GLU A 551 -39.48 23.20 2.97
C GLU A 551 -38.63 23.51 1.73
N THR A 552 -37.39 23.97 1.90
CA THR A 552 -36.48 24.21 0.76
C THR A 552 -36.29 22.96 -0.09
N TYR A 553 -36.11 21.80 0.54
CA TYR A 553 -35.96 20.53 -0.18
C TYR A 553 -37.26 20.12 -0.88
N LEU A 554 -38.43 20.37 -0.27
CA LEU A 554 -39.74 20.14 -0.88
C LEU A 554 -39.98 21.06 -2.09
N GLU A 555 -39.61 22.35 -1.99
CA GLU A 555 -39.71 23.32 -3.08
C GLU A 555 -38.82 22.96 -4.27
N ILE A 556 -37.61 22.46 -4.02
CA ILE A 556 -36.71 21.93 -5.07
C ILE A 556 -37.39 20.79 -5.83
N LEU A 557 -38.01 19.83 -5.12
CA LEU A 557 -38.74 18.73 -5.76
C LEU A 557 -39.95 19.24 -6.57
N LYS A 558 -40.75 20.15 -5.98
CA LYS A 558 -41.91 20.77 -6.63
C LYS A 558 -41.49 21.50 -7.92
N ALA A 559 -40.37 22.24 -7.91
CA ALA A 559 -39.85 22.93 -9.08
C ALA A 559 -39.49 21.94 -10.20
N VAL A 560 -38.76 20.87 -9.88
CA VAL A 560 -38.39 19.81 -10.85
C VAL A 560 -39.63 19.13 -11.43
N LYS A 561 -40.58 18.75 -10.57
CA LYS A 561 -41.81 18.06 -10.99
C LYS A 561 -42.79 18.95 -11.73
N SER A 562 -42.82 20.24 -11.43
CA SER A 562 -43.62 21.20 -12.21
C SER A 562 -43.03 21.44 -13.59
N ALA A 563 -41.70 21.52 -13.69
CA ALA A 563 -41.00 21.71 -14.96
C ALA A 563 -41.06 20.47 -15.86
N VAL A 564 -40.84 19.28 -15.30
CA VAL A 564 -40.88 18.00 -16.03
C VAL A 564 -41.52 16.91 -15.16
N PRO A 565 -42.86 16.74 -15.17
CA PRO A 565 -43.56 15.81 -14.27
C PRO A 565 -43.07 14.36 -14.33
N GLY A 566 -42.72 13.89 -15.53
CA GLY A 566 -42.32 12.50 -15.78
C GLY A 566 -40.85 12.17 -15.51
N ILE A 567 -39.99 13.13 -15.13
CA ILE A 567 -38.56 12.83 -14.89
C ILE A 567 -38.37 12.16 -13.53
N HIS A 568 -37.50 11.15 -13.44
CA HIS A 568 -37.14 10.54 -12.16
C HIS A 568 -36.23 11.48 -11.37
N VAL A 569 -36.47 11.60 -10.07
CA VAL A 569 -35.68 12.45 -9.17
C VAL A 569 -34.88 11.58 -8.21
N HIS A 570 -33.57 11.56 -8.41
CA HIS A 570 -32.60 10.87 -7.56
C HIS A 570 -31.83 11.91 -6.74
N ALA A 571 -32.27 12.20 -5.52
CA ALA A 571 -31.80 13.39 -4.80
C ALA A 571 -31.64 13.15 -3.30
N PHE A 572 -30.86 14.03 -2.68
CA PHE A 572 -30.63 14.16 -1.24
C PHE A 572 -29.84 13.02 -0.60
N SER A 573 -28.67 13.37 -0.08
CA SER A 573 -27.87 12.50 0.78
C SER A 573 -28.57 12.27 2.14
N PRO A 574 -28.18 11.22 2.90
CA PRO A 574 -28.65 11.00 4.27
C PRO A 574 -28.61 12.25 5.15
N LEU A 575 -27.57 13.07 4.97
CA LEU A 575 -27.34 14.25 5.78
C LEU A 575 -28.29 15.41 5.42
N GLU A 576 -28.68 15.51 4.16
CA GLU A 576 -29.67 16.50 3.70
C GLU A 576 -31.07 16.12 4.17
N VAL A 577 -31.43 14.83 4.10
CA VAL A 577 -32.69 14.32 4.67
C VAL A 577 -32.75 14.56 6.18
N TYR A 578 -31.66 14.27 6.90
CA TYR A 578 -31.57 14.52 8.34
C TYR A 578 -31.72 16.01 8.67
N GLN A 579 -31.07 16.92 7.93
CA GLN A 579 -31.23 18.36 8.12
C GLN A 579 -32.68 18.80 7.87
N GLY A 580 -33.29 18.31 6.78
CA GLY A 580 -34.67 18.63 6.44
C GLY A 580 -35.64 18.18 7.53
N ALA A 581 -35.52 16.95 8.01
CA ALA A 581 -36.34 16.44 9.12
C ALA A 581 -36.15 17.25 10.42
N SER A 582 -34.89 17.53 10.77
CA SER A 582 -34.55 18.28 11.99
C SER A 582 -35.08 19.72 11.97
N THR A 583 -34.96 20.40 10.82
CA THR A 583 -35.44 21.79 10.67
C THR A 583 -36.96 21.90 10.57
N SER A 584 -37.63 20.83 10.13
CA SER A 584 -39.09 20.72 10.16
C SER A 584 -39.65 20.19 11.49
N ASN A 585 -38.80 19.86 12.47
CA ASN A 585 -39.18 19.27 13.74
C ASN A 585 -39.99 17.96 13.58
N MET A 586 -39.54 17.10 12.67
CA MET A 586 -40.15 15.80 12.35
C MET A 586 -39.11 14.68 12.44
N SER A 587 -39.57 13.43 12.53
CA SER A 587 -38.71 12.27 12.33
C SER A 587 -38.22 12.16 10.87
N VAL A 588 -37.11 11.45 10.66
CA VAL A 588 -36.58 11.17 9.32
C VAL A 588 -37.59 10.40 8.46
N GLU A 589 -38.30 9.44 9.06
CA GLU A 589 -39.32 8.64 8.39
C GLU A 589 -40.48 9.51 7.88
N GLU A 590 -41.04 10.36 8.73
CA GLU A 590 -42.12 11.28 8.35
C GLU A 590 -41.68 12.23 7.23
N PHE A 591 -40.45 12.73 7.30
CA PHE A 591 -39.92 13.61 6.26
C PHE A 591 -39.67 12.88 4.93
N LEU A 592 -39.20 11.62 4.96
CA LEU A 592 -39.08 10.79 3.76
C LEU A 592 -40.43 10.54 3.09
N VAL A 593 -41.49 10.33 3.87
CA VAL A 593 -42.87 10.23 3.34
C VAL A 593 -43.26 11.52 2.62
N GLN A 594 -42.96 12.69 3.19
CA GLN A 594 -43.23 13.97 2.53
C GLN A 594 -42.41 14.16 1.25
N LEU A 595 -41.11 13.85 1.28
CA LEU A 595 -40.25 13.92 0.10
C LEU A 595 -40.78 13.02 -1.03
N LYS A 596 -41.20 11.79 -0.70
CA LYS A 596 -41.81 10.85 -1.65
C LYS A 596 -43.10 11.43 -2.23
N ALA A 597 -43.98 11.99 -1.39
CA ALA A 597 -45.21 12.65 -1.84
C ALA A 597 -44.93 13.85 -2.75
N ALA A 598 -43.86 14.61 -2.50
CA ALA A 598 -43.41 15.72 -3.33
C ALA A 598 -42.71 15.28 -4.63
N GLY A 599 -42.51 13.97 -4.85
CA GLY A 599 -42.02 13.40 -6.10
C GLY A 599 -40.57 12.93 -6.08
N LEU A 600 -39.96 12.77 -4.90
CA LEU A 600 -38.67 12.07 -4.76
C LEU A 600 -38.83 10.60 -5.19
N GLY A 601 -38.01 10.16 -6.14
CA GLY A 601 -38.08 8.79 -6.66
C GLY A 601 -37.09 7.82 -5.99
N SER A 602 -35.93 8.30 -5.58
CA SER A 602 -34.89 7.49 -4.93
C SER A 602 -33.82 8.36 -4.29
N LEU A 603 -33.04 7.79 -3.37
CA LEU A 603 -31.93 8.47 -2.70
C LEU A 603 -30.57 8.01 -3.25
N PRO A 604 -29.60 8.92 -3.43
CA PRO A 604 -28.21 8.57 -3.71
C PRO A 604 -27.51 8.00 -2.46
N GLY A 605 -26.73 6.93 -2.65
CA GLY A 605 -25.92 6.32 -1.58
C GLY A 605 -24.66 7.12 -1.18
N THR A 606 -24.70 8.46 -1.23
CA THR A 606 -23.57 9.31 -0.81
C THR A 606 -23.53 9.51 0.71
N ALA A 607 -22.49 10.17 1.22
CA ALA A 607 -22.26 10.45 2.64
C ALA A 607 -22.00 9.25 3.57
N ALA A 608 -22.06 8.01 3.06
CA ALA A 608 -21.54 6.83 3.75
C ALA A 608 -20.03 6.95 3.99
N GLU A 609 -19.28 7.40 2.98
CA GLU A 609 -17.82 7.53 2.97
C GLU A 609 -17.10 6.23 3.41
N ILE A 610 -16.81 6.10 4.70
CA ILE A 610 -16.32 4.89 5.38
C ILE A 610 -17.18 4.73 6.64
N LEU A 611 -17.74 3.52 6.83
CA LEU A 611 -18.55 3.14 7.99
C LEU A 611 -17.65 2.60 9.12
N ASP A 612 -16.68 3.42 9.52
CA ASP A 612 -15.76 3.17 10.63
C ASP A 612 -15.57 4.49 11.37
N ASP A 613 -16.04 4.56 12.62
CA ASP A 613 -16.09 5.81 13.36
C ASP A 613 -14.68 6.36 13.70
N GLU A 614 -13.65 5.51 13.81
CA GLU A 614 -12.27 5.98 13.99
C GLU A 614 -11.78 6.75 12.76
N VAL A 615 -12.06 6.20 11.56
CA VAL A 615 -11.75 6.86 10.30
C VAL A 615 -12.59 8.13 10.11
N ARG A 616 -13.88 8.09 10.46
CA ARG A 616 -14.78 9.26 10.35
C ARG A 616 -14.35 10.41 11.25
N ASN A 617 -13.86 10.14 12.45
CA ASN A 617 -13.32 11.16 13.36
C ASN A 617 -12.14 11.93 12.74
N VAL A 618 -11.38 11.30 11.84
CA VAL A 618 -10.28 11.96 11.11
C VAL A 618 -10.79 12.67 9.86
N LEU A 619 -11.66 12.02 9.07
CA LEU A 619 -12.05 12.51 7.75
C LEU A 619 -13.20 13.52 7.78
N CYS A 620 -14.22 13.29 8.59
CA CYS A 620 -15.46 14.06 8.62
C CYS A 620 -16.13 13.98 10.01
N PRO A 621 -15.50 14.54 11.07
CA PRO A 621 -15.96 14.40 12.45
C PRO A 621 -17.34 15.01 12.70
N ASP A 622 -17.75 15.98 11.87
CA ASP A 622 -19.03 16.66 12.02
C ASP A 622 -20.20 15.85 11.43
N LYS A 623 -19.95 14.88 10.54
CA LYS A 623 -21.00 14.08 9.87
C LYS A 623 -21.63 13.06 10.83
N LEU A 624 -22.77 12.49 10.42
CA LEU A 624 -23.45 11.40 11.13
C LEU A 624 -22.48 10.28 11.52
N LYS A 625 -22.67 9.66 12.69
CA LYS A 625 -21.96 8.44 13.08
C LYS A 625 -22.44 7.22 12.30
N THR A 626 -21.68 6.13 12.34
CA THR A 626 -22.02 4.90 11.60
C THR A 626 -23.40 4.37 12.01
N ASN A 627 -23.68 4.25 13.31
CA ASN A 627 -24.99 3.77 13.78
C ASN A 627 -26.16 4.63 13.30
N GLN A 628 -26.04 5.96 13.33
CA GLN A 628 -27.05 6.88 12.82
C GLN A 628 -27.25 6.72 11.32
N TRP A 629 -26.16 6.53 10.57
CA TRP A 629 -26.25 6.26 9.13
C TRP A 629 -26.99 4.94 8.86
N LEU A 630 -26.71 3.87 9.62
CA LEU A 630 -27.37 2.57 9.48
C LEU A 630 -28.86 2.65 9.87
N GLU A 631 -29.17 3.26 11.01
CA GLU A 631 -30.55 3.42 11.52
C GLU A 631 -31.46 4.11 10.50
N TYR A 632 -30.94 5.14 9.80
CA TYR A 632 -31.73 5.87 8.81
C TYR A 632 -31.79 5.19 7.42
N TRP A 633 -31.05 4.10 7.18
CA TRP A 633 -30.90 3.51 5.84
C TRP A 633 -31.16 2.00 5.72
N ILE A 634 -30.94 1.22 6.78
CA ILE A 634 -30.86 -0.25 6.68
C ILE A 634 -32.22 -0.94 6.84
N GLU A 635 -33.23 -0.32 7.46
CA GLU A 635 -34.46 -1.08 7.72
C GLU A 635 -35.40 -1.20 6.50
N ASP A 636 -35.35 -0.34 5.46
CA ASP A 636 -36.31 -0.44 4.33
C ASP A 636 -35.87 0.07 2.92
N TYR A 637 -34.70 0.71 2.73
CA TYR A 637 -34.49 1.59 1.55
C TYR A 637 -33.29 1.28 0.61
N ILE A 638 -32.40 0.33 0.91
CA ILE A 638 -31.28 -0.04 0.02
C ILE A 638 -31.64 -1.29 -0.80
N ASN A 639 -32.03 -1.15 -2.07
CA ASN A 639 -32.54 -2.30 -2.84
C ASN A 639 -31.91 -2.57 -4.23
N HIS A 640 -31.00 -1.75 -4.78
CA HIS A 640 -30.74 -1.87 -6.24
C HIS A 640 -29.28 -1.84 -6.72
N TYR A 641 -28.34 -1.15 -6.06
CA TYR A 641 -26.94 -1.10 -6.51
C TYR A 641 -25.96 -0.55 -5.46
N VAL A 642 -24.67 -0.83 -5.64
CA VAL A 642 -23.57 -0.22 -4.88
C VAL A 642 -22.61 0.51 -5.82
N ARG A 643 -22.18 1.70 -5.38
CA ARG A 643 -21.07 2.44 -5.97
C ARG A 643 -19.85 2.31 -5.06
N THR A 644 -18.86 1.54 -5.50
CA THR A 644 -17.56 1.49 -4.82
C THR A 644 -16.63 2.56 -5.36
N TYR A 645 -16.06 3.36 -4.48
CA TYR A 645 -15.12 4.41 -4.87
C TYR A 645 -13.78 4.24 -4.18
N GLY A 646 -12.70 4.42 -4.94
CA GLY A 646 -11.52 5.08 -4.41
C GLY A 646 -11.80 6.58 -4.30
N LEU A 647 -11.57 7.17 -3.13
CA LEU A 647 -11.50 8.64 -3.03
C LEU A 647 -10.36 9.11 -3.96
N SER A 648 -10.62 10.09 -4.82
CA SER A 648 -9.56 10.82 -5.51
C SER A 648 -8.89 11.69 -4.46
N VAL A 649 -7.64 11.35 -4.09
CA VAL A 649 -6.95 12.00 -2.97
C VAL A 649 -5.81 12.90 -3.44
N SER A 650 -5.44 12.89 -4.73
CA SER A 650 -4.26 13.64 -5.19
C SER A 650 -4.40 15.16 -5.02
N LEU A 651 -5.62 15.68 -4.92
CA LEU A 651 -5.91 17.09 -4.62
C LEU A 651 -6.77 17.27 -3.34
N ALA A 652 -7.02 16.19 -2.60
CA ALA A 652 -7.78 16.27 -1.36
C ALA A 652 -6.96 16.97 -0.25
N PRO A 653 -7.58 17.83 0.58
CA PRO A 653 -6.87 18.56 1.63
C PRO A 653 -6.03 17.68 2.57
N ILE A 654 -6.48 16.46 2.89
CA ILE A 654 -5.74 15.52 3.76
C ILE A 654 -4.41 15.06 3.14
N PHE A 655 -4.35 14.86 1.83
CA PHE A 655 -3.12 14.49 1.13
C PHE A 655 -2.18 15.68 0.96
N VAL A 656 -2.71 16.85 0.61
CA VAL A 656 -1.92 18.09 0.52
C VAL A 656 -1.26 18.43 1.86
N LYS A 657 -1.91 18.12 2.97
CA LYS A 657 -1.35 18.23 4.34
C LYS A 657 -0.34 17.13 4.69
N GLY A 658 -0.07 16.19 3.79
CA GLY A 658 0.87 15.09 3.99
C GLY A 658 0.39 14.00 4.94
N ARG A 659 -0.92 13.90 5.19
CA ARG A 659 -1.52 12.98 6.18
C ARG A 659 -2.23 11.78 5.57
N ALA A 660 -2.18 11.64 4.25
CA ALA A 660 -2.77 10.51 3.53
C ALA A 660 -1.88 10.09 2.36
N ARG A 661 -2.14 8.90 1.83
CA ARG A 661 -1.59 8.45 0.54
C ARG A 661 -2.19 9.25 -0.61
N LYS A 662 -1.52 9.25 -1.76
CA LYS A 662 -1.98 9.91 -3.01
C LYS A 662 -3.37 9.43 -3.47
N GLY A 663 -3.78 8.25 -3.03
CA GLY A 663 -5.03 7.57 -3.40
C GLY A 663 -4.75 6.09 -3.66
N PRO A 664 -5.78 5.28 -3.94
CA PRO A 664 -5.56 3.89 -4.27
C PRO A 664 -4.75 3.73 -5.56
N THR A 665 -4.05 2.60 -5.68
CA THR A 665 -3.39 2.18 -6.94
C THR A 665 -4.41 1.55 -7.89
N ARG A 666 -4.06 1.33 -9.17
CA ARG A 666 -4.94 0.60 -10.11
C ARG A 666 -5.36 -0.76 -9.57
N ARG A 667 -4.39 -1.53 -9.04
CA ARG A 667 -4.64 -2.83 -8.38
C ARG A 667 -5.67 -2.73 -7.27
N GLU A 668 -5.53 -1.75 -6.38
CA GLU A 668 -6.46 -1.52 -5.27
C GLU A 668 -7.86 -1.18 -5.77
N CYS A 669 -7.99 -0.34 -6.80
CA CYS A 669 -9.28 -0.04 -7.41
C CYS A 669 -9.92 -1.27 -8.05
N VAL A 670 -9.15 -2.08 -8.78
CA VAL A 670 -9.64 -3.30 -9.42
C VAL A 670 -10.13 -4.31 -8.39
N LEU A 671 -9.32 -4.60 -7.36
CA LEU A 671 -9.70 -5.51 -6.27
C LEU A 671 -10.96 -5.02 -5.57
N MET A 672 -11.12 -3.72 -5.34
CA MET A 672 -12.35 -3.19 -4.75
C MET A 672 -13.61 -3.59 -5.52
N HIS A 673 -13.57 -3.57 -6.85
CA HIS A 673 -14.75 -3.94 -7.67
C HIS A 673 -14.90 -5.46 -7.78
N ALA A 674 -13.80 -6.19 -8.03
CA ALA A 674 -13.83 -7.65 -8.17
C ALA A 674 -14.24 -8.35 -6.86
N VAL A 675 -13.69 -7.91 -5.73
CA VAL A 675 -14.07 -8.44 -4.40
C VAL A 675 -15.50 -8.06 -4.06
N SER A 676 -15.97 -6.86 -4.40
CA SER A 676 -17.38 -6.48 -4.17
C SER A 676 -18.35 -7.38 -4.93
N ARG A 677 -18.00 -7.81 -6.16
CA ARG A 677 -18.80 -8.77 -6.91
C ARG A 677 -18.95 -10.12 -6.19
N LEU A 678 -17.90 -10.58 -5.53
CA LEU A 678 -17.91 -11.83 -4.78
C LEU A 678 -18.63 -11.68 -3.43
N VAL A 679 -18.34 -10.62 -2.69
CA VAL A 679 -18.84 -10.39 -1.32
C VAL A 679 -20.33 -10.04 -1.29
N LEU A 680 -20.81 -9.30 -2.29
CA LEU A 680 -22.21 -8.84 -2.32
C LEU A 680 -23.15 -9.79 -3.05
N HIS A 681 -22.65 -10.90 -3.60
CA HIS A 681 -23.48 -11.91 -4.25
C HIS A 681 -24.18 -12.78 -3.18
N PRO A 682 -25.48 -13.10 -3.35
CA PRO A 682 -26.37 -12.76 -4.46
C PRO A 682 -27.15 -11.44 -4.30
N HIS A 683 -27.01 -10.75 -3.18
CA HIS A 683 -27.87 -9.63 -2.78
C HIS A 683 -27.78 -8.40 -3.69
N ILE A 684 -26.59 -8.05 -4.18
CA ILE A 684 -26.39 -6.86 -5.04
C ILE A 684 -25.75 -7.29 -6.35
N THR A 685 -26.54 -7.26 -7.41
CA THR A 685 -26.14 -7.76 -8.73
C THR A 685 -25.61 -6.66 -9.66
N ASN A 686 -25.75 -5.38 -9.29
CA ASN A 686 -25.29 -4.25 -10.09
C ASN A 686 -24.13 -3.51 -9.43
N ILE A 687 -22.97 -3.52 -10.11
CA ILE A 687 -21.76 -2.81 -9.68
C ILE A 687 -21.35 -1.82 -10.77
N GLN A 688 -21.26 -0.55 -10.37
CA GLN A 688 -21.00 0.57 -11.27
C GLN A 688 -19.50 0.85 -11.43
N ALA A 689 -19.04 1.02 -12.68
CA ALA A 689 -17.72 1.55 -13.02
C ALA A 689 -17.78 3.08 -13.19
N SER A 690 -17.01 3.83 -12.39
CA SER A 690 -17.02 5.30 -12.45
C SER A 690 -16.01 5.84 -13.47
N TRP A 691 -16.46 6.12 -14.70
CA TRP A 691 -15.61 6.67 -15.76
C TRP A 691 -15.02 8.06 -15.43
N VAL A 692 -15.70 8.87 -14.61
CA VAL A 692 -15.21 10.20 -14.18
C VAL A 692 -13.94 10.12 -13.32
N LYS A 693 -13.75 9.01 -12.61
CA LYS A 693 -12.57 8.78 -11.75
C LYS A 693 -11.53 7.90 -12.42
N MET A 694 -11.98 6.95 -13.22
CA MET A 694 -11.12 5.93 -13.82
C MET A 694 -10.61 6.31 -15.21
N GLY A 695 -11.28 7.26 -15.88
CA GLY A 695 -11.20 7.44 -17.33
C GLY A 695 -12.07 6.40 -18.05
N ALA A 696 -12.26 6.59 -19.36
CA ALA A 696 -13.02 5.66 -20.20
C ALA A 696 -12.38 4.26 -20.22
N ASP A 697 -11.09 4.18 -20.51
CA ASP A 697 -10.33 2.93 -20.55
C ASP A 697 -10.34 2.18 -19.21
N GLY A 698 -10.21 2.91 -18.10
CA GLY A 698 -10.28 2.34 -16.76
C GLY A 698 -11.67 1.81 -16.43
N ALA A 699 -12.73 2.48 -16.87
CA ALA A 699 -14.09 1.98 -16.73
C ALA A 699 -14.33 0.71 -17.57
N GLN A 700 -13.82 0.66 -18.80
CA GLN A 700 -13.84 -0.55 -19.62
C GLN A 700 -13.09 -1.71 -18.94
N PHE A 701 -11.92 -1.43 -18.36
CA PHE A 701 -11.19 -2.43 -17.58
C PHE A 701 -12.05 -2.96 -16.42
N LEU A 702 -12.69 -2.08 -15.66
CA LEU A 702 -13.57 -2.47 -14.54
C LEU A 702 -14.75 -3.34 -14.98
N LEU A 703 -15.34 -3.07 -16.15
CA LEU A 703 -16.38 -3.92 -16.75
C LEU A 703 -15.86 -5.34 -17.05
N ALA A 704 -14.58 -5.49 -17.38
CA ALA A 704 -13.94 -6.79 -17.62
C ALA A 704 -13.59 -7.58 -16.34
N VAL A 705 -13.76 -7.00 -15.14
CA VAL A 705 -13.36 -7.61 -13.85
C VAL A 705 -14.48 -7.60 -12.80
N GLY A 706 -15.73 -7.53 -13.23
CA GLY A 706 -16.90 -7.74 -12.35
C GLY A 706 -17.96 -6.65 -12.36
N CYS A 707 -17.68 -5.47 -12.94
CA CYS A 707 -18.68 -4.43 -13.13
C CYS A 707 -19.61 -4.74 -14.31
N ASN A 708 -20.84 -4.22 -14.24
CA ASN A 708 -21.86 -4.37 -15.28
C ASN A 708 -22.65 -3.08 -15.56
N ASP A 709 -22.31 -1.97 -14.92
CA ASP A 709 -22.99 -0.68 -15.09
C ASP A 709 -21.97 0.43 -15.33
N MET A 710 -22.16 1.23 -16.39
CA MET A 710 -21.32 2.40 -16.71
C MET A 710 -21.73 3.66 -15.95
N GLY A 711 -22.87 3.62 -15.25
CA GLY A 711 -23.41 4.78 -14.56
C GLY A 711 -24.03 5.80 -15.52
N GLY A 712 -23.87 7.08 -15.20
CA GLY A 712 -24.55 8.18 -15.89
C GLY A 712 -23.76 8.82 -17.03
N CYS A 713 -24.45 9.46 -17.98
CA CYS A 713 -23.84 10.41 -18.93
C CYS A 713 -23.34 11.70 -18.25
N LEU A 714 -23.93 12.05 -17.09
CA LEU A 714 -23.52 13.13 -16.20
C LEU A 714 -23.37 14.49 -16.89
N MET A 715 -24.41 14.99 -17.58
CA MET A 715 -24.38 16.34 -18.18
C MET A 715 -24.00 17.40 -17.12
N ASN A 716 -22.81 18.01 -17.24
CA ASN A 716 -22.20 18.96 -16.29
C ASN A 716 -21.81 18.39 -14.89
N GLU A 717 -20.86 17.47 -14.84
CA GLU A 717 -20.23 17.02 -13.58
C GLU A 717 -19.27 18.10 -13.00
N SER A 718 -19.61 18.70 -11.86
CA SER A 718 -18.80 19.76 -11.22
C SER A 718 -18.15 19.37 -9.89
N ILE A 719 -18.58 18.28 -9.23
CA ILE A 719 -18.07 17.87 -7.91
C ILE A 719 -16.72 17.15 -8.05
N SER A 720 -16.63 16.16 -8.93
CA SER A 720 -15.39 15.42 -9.16
C SER A 720 -14.32 16.35 -9.74
N LYS A 721 -14.70 17.28 -10.62
CA LYS A 721 -13.81 18.36 -11.09
C LYS A 721 -13.30 19.24 -9.95
N ALA A 722 -14.19 19.72 -9.07
CA ALA A 722 -13.79 20.52 -7.91
C ALA A 722 -12.93 19.73 -6.90
N ALA A 723 -13.11 18.40 -6.84
CA ALA A 723 -12.26 17.48 -6.08
C ALA A 723 -10.97 17.08 -6.83
N GLY A 724 -10.72 17.65 -8.02
CA GLY A 724 -9.48 17.51 -8.76
C GLY A 724 -9.42 16.42 -9.83
N ALA A 725 -10.56 15.83 -10.21
CA ALA A 725 -10.62 14.91 -11.34
C ALA A 725 -10.42 15.65 -12.67
N LEU A 726 -9.58 15.09 -13.54
CA LEU A 726 -9.24 15.66 -14.85
C LEU A 726 -9.99 15.01 -16.02
N HIS A 727 -10.79 13.96 -15.76
CA HIS A 727 -11.63 13.31 -16.76
C HIS A 727 -12.96 14.08 -16.91
N GLY A 728 -13.48 14.12 -18.14
CA GLY A 728 -14.48 15.09 -18.63
C GLY A 728 -15.76 15.27 -17.80
N GLU A 729 -16.47 16.36 -18.07
CA GLU A 729 -17.70 16.77 -17.38
C GLU A 729 -18.97 16.15 -17.97
N GLU A 730 -18.84 15.37 -19.04
CA GLU A 730 -19.92 14.68 -19.72
C GLU A 730 -19.35 13.55 -20.59
N LEU A 731 -20.05 12.41 -20.65
CA LEU A 731 -19.84 11.37 -21.64
C LEU A 731 -21.18 11.09 -22.33
N THR A 732 -21.24 11.30 -23.65
CA THR A 732 -22.52 11.17 -24.39
C THR A 732 -23.01 9.72 -24.39
N ALA A 733 -24.32 9.53 -24.54
CA ALA A 733 -24.88 8.19 -24.66
C ALA A 733 -24.31 7.41 -25.86
N SER A 734 -23.98 8.08 -26.97
CA SER A 734 -23.31 7.44 -28.12
C SER A 734 -21.92 6.95 -27.74
N ALA A 735 -21.11 7.80 -27.09
CA ALA A 735 -19.77 7.42 -26.65
C ALA A 735 -19.81 6.24 -25.67
N ILE A 736 -20.75 6.22 -24.72
CA ILE A 736 -20.94 5.07 -23.82
C ILE A 736 -21.27 3.80 -24.61
N LYS A 737 -22.20 3.87 -25.57
CA LYS A 737 -22.55 2.72 -26.42
C LYS A 737 -21.36 2.22 -27.23
N GLU A 738 -20.60 3.11 -27.85
CA GLU A 738 -19.40 2.78 -28.63
C GLU A 738 -18.35 2.09 -27.76
N LEU A 739 -18.10 2.61 -26.54
CA LEU A 739 -17.21 1.98 -25.58
C LEU A 739 -17.67 0.57 -25.22
N ILE A 740 -18.97 0.37 -24.96
CA ILE A 740 -19.53 -0.95 -24.63
C ILE A 740 -19.45 -1.91 -25.82
N HIS A 741 -19.78 -1.44 -27.03
CA HIS A 741 -19.70 -2.24 -28.26
C HIS A 741 -18.27 -2.65 -28.59
N SER A 742 -17.28 -1.79 -28.36
CA SER A 742 -15.87 -2.13 -28.59
C SER A 742 -15.37 -3.28 -27.70
N MET A 743 -16.07 -3.54 -26.58
CA MET A 743 -15.83 -4.69 -25.70
C MET A 743 -16.61 -5.95 -26.10
N GLY A 744 -17.37 -5.93 -27.21
CA GLY A 744 -18.25 -7.03 -27.62
C GLY A 744 -19.46 -7.22 -26.71
N ARG A 745 -19.87 -6.18 -25.96
CA ARG A 745 -21.02 -6.24 -25.04
C ARG A 745 -22.23 -5.46 -25.57
N VAL A 746 -23.38 -5.68 -24.92
CA VAL A 746 -24.66 -5.09 -25.31
C VAL A 746 -24.97 -3.89 -24.39
N PRO A 747 -24.97 -2.65 -24.91
CA PRO A 747 -25.35 -1.49 -24.11
C PRO A 747 -26.86 -1.47 -23.87
N VAL A 748 -27.27 -1.28 -22.61
CA VAL A 748 -28.68 -1.23 -22.22
C VAL A 748 -28.95 0.05 -21.44
N GLN A 749 -29.81 0.93 -21.97
CA GLN A 749 -30.27 2.07 -21.20
C GLN A 749 -31.20 1.58 -20.09
N ARG A 750 -30.91 1.95 -18.85
CA ARG A 750 -31.73 1.64 -17.69
C ARG A 750 -32.37 2.90 -17.09
N SER A 751 -33.46 2.69 -16.35
CA SER A 751 -33.95 3.62 -15.34
C SER A 751 -33.10 3.56 -14.06
N THR A 752 -33.39 4.46 -13.12
CA THR A 752 -32.77 4.47 -11.78
C THR A 752 -33.04 3.19 -11.00
N LEU A 753 -34.19 2.55 -11.25
CA LEU A 753 -34.60 1.28 -10.64
C LEU A 753 -34.09 0.06 -11.43
N TYR A 754 -33.11 0.23 -12.32
CA TYR A 754 -32.51 -0.82 -13.14
C TYR A 754 -33.46 -1.56 -14.10
N LYS A 755 -34.65 -1.00 -14.36
CA LYS A 755 -35.53 -1.46 -15.44
C LYS A 755 -34.99 -1.02 -16.80
N GLU A 756 -34.97 -1.91 -17.78
CA GLU A 756 -34.58 -1.60 -19.16
C GLU A 756 -35.55 -0.59 -19.78
N MET A 757 -35.01 0.44 -20.43
CA MET A 757 -35.79 1.43 -21.16
C MET A 757 -36.05 0.90 -22.56
N VAL A 758 -37.30 0.60 -22.89
CA VAL A 758 -37.71 0.26 -24.25
C VAL A 758 -37.91 1.57 -25.01
N HIS A 759 -37.04 1.85 -25.99
CA HIS A 759 -37.29 2.90 -26.97
C HIS A 759 -38.28 2.33 -27.99
N HIS A 760 -39.51 2.84 -27.99
CA HIS A 760 -40.49 2.55 -29.04
C HIS A 760 -40.19 3.35 -30.30
#